data_AF-A0AAX4P7H1-F1
#
_entry.id   AF-A0AAX4P7H1-F1
#
_cell.length_a   1.000
_cell.length_b   1.000
_cell.length_c   1.000
_cell.angle_alpha   90.00
_cell.angle_beta   90.00
_cell.angle_gamma   90.00
#
_symmetry.space_group_name_H-M   'P 1'
#
loop_
_entity.id
_entity.type
_entity.pdbx_description
1 polymer ?
#
loop_
_entity_poly.entity_id
_entity_poly.type
_entity_poly.pdbx_seq_one_letter_code
_entity_poly.pdbx_strand_id
1 'polypeptide(L)'
;MAKGKREARPPEGVEFPADDTGRRSTLSLNSAAFQASVAKVDSGMASQIGQDAPKWRKKYSKYVVENVKLSSRSPDNALAIANAGLDYLHDNMVFIRNERSMPLRMAMHEFKSDSFATGTIKGGARLPKTHNYEVPYKNKMLSGDDLLVQIDRWVHQGVIEVSCGHALNEVARSSEWLDLSGLHFVMLGASSAMGPFEFLVSHGANVIAVDIDRPHIWKKLISITKSSPGSITFPLKKPQGSQTEAELAENAGCNLLTQTPEIRNWLMTVHKGKQLVIGSYAYLDGALFVKLSMAMDAIAKDLVESRKNTALAYLCTPTDCHIGTPAASAVASRNNRSAPAWQSVLALLGTGLRRNGFRKAQSDDGSVYHCVDAIVPEQGPNYILAKRLQHWRAIVTRDRGNVVSSNIAPATRTLSVVHNLSFKMAYGGMKHFRPLEVFDQETSSAVMAGLLVWDLKCTNSAANPNTELGNPLCLFTETSFHGGAWRCGHKYSTVGTSAVLMYILTEVLVTAYLFLYNMLQFFGWGYVAYIALSLCKAANFDLGALASQSPWGAVALPLRFFQDLAFMEVVHSLLRMTSSHWMTVLIQVLSRVLLVEGIVMTPEAQANPFIYGLLFAWGITEIVRYSFYGLKLLGREIPLLTWLRYSLFLVLYPLGVASELGCVRSVVYNLPYWSNDQVASSAFVKTLGVANAKLAVTVLYYFVYVPFFPMLFGHMLAQRKKILGGGRKGKNKSV
;
A
#
# COMPACT_ATOMS: atom_id res chain seq x y z
N MET A 1 -7.67 -11.06 30.71
CA MET A 1 -8.85 -10.28 31.15
C MET A 1 -9.92 -10.36 30.08
N ALA A 2 -10.97 -11.15 30.32
CA ALA A 2 -12.13 -11.19 29.43
C ALA A 2 -12.82 -9.82 29.46
N LYS A 3 -12.89 -9.12 28.32
CA LYS A 3 -13.68 -7.90 28.19
C LYS A 3 -15.15 -8.26 28.49
N GLY A 4 -15.68 -7.80 29.61
CA GLY A 4 -17.10 -7.92 29.93
C GLY A 4 -17.96 -7.41 28.77
N LYS A 5 -19.06 -8.11 28.48
CA LYS A 5 -20.06 -7.68 27.49
C LYS A 5 -20.50 -6.26 27.88
N ARG A 6 -20.08 -5.27 27.09
CA ARG A 6 -20.52 -3.89 27.22
C ARG A 6 -22.05 -3.89 27.12
N GLU A 7 -22.76 -3.38 28.13
CA GLU A 7 -24.21 -3.21 28.05
C GLU A 7 -24.57 -2.47 26.75
N ALA A 8 -25.57 -2.98 26.04
CA ALA A 8 -26.03 -2.37 24.80
C ALA A 8 -26.60 -1.00 25.15
N ARG A 9 -25.98 0.07 24.63
CA ARG A 9 -26.53 1.42 24.78
C ARG A 9 -27.94 1.45 24.18
N PRO A 10 -28.88 2.19 24.79
CA PRO A 10 -30.21 2.36 24.21
C PRO A 10 -30.08 2.91 22.78
N PRO A 11 -30.95 2.47 21.84
CA PRO A 11 -30.95 2.99 20.47
C PRO A 11 -31.18 4.51 20.45
N GLU A 12 -30.30 5.24 19.76
CA GLU A 12 -30.34 6.70 19.66
C GLU A 12 -29.80 7.14 18.30
N GLY A 13 -30.44 8.14 17.69
CA GLY A 13 -30.06 8.67 16.39
C GLY A 13 -30.55 7.80 15.22
N VAL A 14 -29.79 7.80 14.13
CA VAL A 14 -30.11 7.01 12.92
C VAL A 14 -30.03 5.51 13.21
N GLU A 15 -31.15 4.82 13.02
CA GLU A 15 -31.33 3.42 13.39
C GLU A 15 -32.08 2.62 12.32
N PHE A 16 -31.87 1.31 12.31
CA PHE A 16 -32.66 0.37 11.50
C PHE A 16 -34.08 0.28 12.08
N PRO A 17 -35.14 0.10 11.29
CA PRO A 17 -36.49 -0.09 11.81
C PRO A 17 -36.57 -1.33 12.71
N ALA A 18 -37.41 -1.27 13.73
CA ALA A 18 -37.75 -2.43 14.56
C ALA A 18 -38.90 -3.20 13.91
N ASP A 19 -38.86 -4.53 13.97
CA ASP A 19 -40.01 -5.37 13.68
C ASP A 19 -41.01 -5.41 14.86
N ASP A 20 -42.12 -6.13 14.71
CA ASP A 20 -43.16 -6.26 15.73
C ASP A 20 -42.65 -6.87 17.04
N THR A 21 -41.49 -7.52 17.02
CA THR A 21 -40.82 -8.08 18.21
C THR A 21 -39.80 -7.12 18.84
N GLY A 22 -39.67 -5.90 18.31
CA GLY A 22 -38.69 -4.91 18.73
C GLY A 22 -37.28 -5.14 18.17
N ARG A 23 -37.08 -6.16 17.33
CA ARG A 23 -35.76 -6.50 16.79
C ARG A 23 -35.44 -5.67 15.54
N ARG A 24 -34.24 -5.11 15.50
CA ARG A 24 -33.75 -4.27 14.39
C ARG A 24 -32.90 -5.07 13.39
N SER A 25 -33.56 -5.78 12.49
CA SER A 25 -32.88 -6.67 11.52
C SER A 25 -32.22 -5.91 10.38
N THR A 26 -30.88 -5.91 10.35
CA THR A 26 -30.12 -5.28 9.26
C THR A 26 -30.24 -6.02 7.93
N LEU A 27 -30.39 -7.35 7.95
CA LEU A 27 -30.50 -8.16 6.73
C LEU A 27 -31.85 -7.98 6.06
N SER A 28 -32.93 -7.87 6.85
CA SER A 28 -34.29 -7.69 6.33
C SER A 28 -34.43 -6.35 5.60
N LEU A 29 -33.96 -5.25 6.22
CA LEU A 29 -33.91 -3.94 5.56
C LEU A 29 -33.11 -4.00 4.27
N ASN A 30 -31.97 -4.69 4.29
CA ASN A 30 -31.07 -4.78 3.14
C ASN A 30 -31.71 -5.49 1.95
N SER A 31 -32.26 -6.69 2.15
CA SER A 31 -32.97 -7.40 1.08
C SER A 31 -34.16 -6.60 0.57
N ALA A 32 -34.91 -5.95 1.46
CA ALA A 32 -36.07 -5.15 1.10
C ALA A 32 -35.69 -3.88 0.30
N ALA A 33 -34.55 -3.25 0.60
CA ALA A 33 -34.04 -2.12 -0.19
C ALA A 33 -33.70 -2.53 -1.63
N PHE A 34 -33.03 -3.68 -1.82
CA PHE A 34 -32.77 -4.19 -3.17
C PHE A 34 -34.05 -4.64 -3.88
N GLN A 35 -34.97 -5.28 -3.17
CA GLN A 35 -36.29 -5.65 -3.70
C GLN A 35 -37.06 -4.42 -4.18
N ALA A 36 -37.16 -3.39 -3.35
CA ALA A 36 -37.84 -2.13 -3.68
C ALA A 36 -37.16 -1.42 -4.86
N SER A 37 -35.83 -1.41 -4.91
CA SER A 37 -35.07 -0.76 -5.98
C SER A 37 -35.42 -1.30 -7.37
N VAL A 38 -35.72 -2.60 -7.50
CA VAL A 38 -36.01 -3.20 -8.81
C VAL A 38 -37.51 -3.40 -9.08
N ALA A 39 -38.38 -3.19 -8.09
CA ALA A 39 -39.80 -3.55 -8.18
C ALA A 39 -40.55 -2.94 -9.37
N LYS A 40 -40.25 -1.69 -9.73
CA LYS A 40 -40.88 -0.99 -10.86
C LYS A 40 -40.25 -1.32 -12.23
N VAL A 41 -39.04 -1.88 -12.24
CA VAL A 41 -38.26 -2.14 -13.46
C VAL A 41 -38.28 -3.62 -13.83
N ASP A 42 -38.19 -4.51 -12.84
CA ASP A 42 -38.25 -5.97 -13.01
C ASP A 42 -38.95 -6.60 -11.78
N SER A 43 -40.27 -6.75 -11.89
CA SER A 43 -41.11 -7.33 -10.84
C SER A 43 -40.78 -8.81 -10.56
N GLY A 44 -40.30 -9.53 -11.56
CA GLY A 44 -39.85 -10.92 -11.43
C GLY A 44 -38.61 -11.02 -10.54
N MET A 45 -37.61 -10.18 -10.78
CA MET A 45 -36.43 -10.08 -9.93
C MET A 45 -36.78 -9.62 -8.51
N ALA A 46 -37.70 -8.66 -8.35
CA ALA A 46 -38.16 -8.24 -7.03
C ALA A 46 -38.80 -9.40 -6.24
N SER A 47 -39.65 -10.19 -6.89
CA SER A 47 -40.25 -11.39 -6.27
C SER A 47 -39.20 -12.42 -5.85
N GLN A 48 -38.20 -12.66 -6.69
CA GLN A 48 -37.09 -13.57 -6.36
C GLN A 48 -36.27 -13.07 -5.16
N ILE A 49 -35.99 -11.77 -5.06
CA ILE A 49 -35.31 -11.19 -3.89
C ILE A 49 -36.14 -11.42 -2.62
N GLY A 50 -37.46 -11.17 -2.69
CA GLY A 50 -38.37 -11.40 -1.57
C GLY A 50 -38.36 -12.85 -1.07
N GLN A 51 -38.43 -13.82 -2.00
CA GLN A 51 -38.36 -15.25 -1.68
C GLN A 51 -37.00 -15.64 -1.06
N ASP A 52 -35.92 -15.00 -1.50
CA ASP A 52 -34.56 -15.28 -1.04
C ASP A 52 -34.11 -14.46 0.18
N ALA A 53 -34.92 -13.54 0.68
CA ALA A 53 -34.61 -12.68 1.82
C ALA A 53 -34.15 -13.45 3.07
N PRO A 54 -34.75 -14.61 3.46
CA PRO A 54 -34.24 -15.40 4.58
C PRO A 54 -32.81 -15.93 4.38
N LYS A 55 -32.34 -16.03 3.13
CA LYS A 55 -31.00 -16.51 2.74
C LYS A 55 -30.09 -15.36 2.29
N TRP A 56 -30.46 -14.10 2.57
CA TRP A 56 -29.82 -12.90 2.02
C TRP A 56 -28.31 -12.85 2.20
N ARG A 57 -27.80 -13.19 3.39
CA ARG A 57 -26.34 -13.19 3.69
C ARG A 57 -25.52 -14.05 2.70
N LYS A 58 -26.11 -15.10 2.12
CA LYS A 58 -25.46 -15.98 1.14
C LYS A 58 -25.74 -15.58 -0.32
N LYS A 59 -26.83 -14.85 -0.59
CA LYS A 59 -27.33 -14.59 -1.94
C LYS A 59 -27.18 -13.14 -2.42
N TYR A 60 -26.92 -12.18 -1.52
CA TYR A 60 -26.90 -10.76 -1.86
C TYR A 60 -25.97 -10.42 -3.03
N SER A 61 -24.78 -11.03 -3.11
CA SER A 61 -23.80 -10.74 -4.16
C SER A 61 -24.32 -11.02 -5.56
N LYS A 62 -25.13 -12.09 -5.73
CA LYS A 62 -25.83 -12.37 -6.99
C LYS A 62 -26.76 -11.20 -7.35
N TYR A 63 -27.58 -10.76 -6.40
CA TYR A 63 -28.59 -9.73 -6.64
C TYR A 63 -28.00 -8.34 -6.86
N VAL A 64 -26.84 -8.04 -6.28
CA VAL A 64 -26.09 -6.81 -6.58
C VAL A 64 -25.63 -6.80 -8.04
N VAL A 65 -25.07 -7.92 -8.52
CA VAL A 65 -24.63 -8.04 -9.92
C VAL A 65 -25.82 -7.93 -10.89
N GLU A 66 -26.94 -8.58 -10.58
CA GLU A 66 -28.15 -8.46 -11.42
C GLU A 66 -28.76 -7.05 -11.35
N ASN A 67 -28.67 -6.35 -10.21
CA ASN A 67 -29.12 -4.97 -10.07
C ASN A 67 -28.31 -4.03 -10.98
N VAL A 68 -26.98 -4.15 -10.98
CA VAL A 68 -26.10 -3.37 -11.88
C VAL A 68 -26.36 -3.70 -13.35
N LYS A 69 -26.56 -4.98 -13.70
CA LYS A 69 -26.92 -5.37 -15.06
C LYS A 69 -28.25 -4.77 -15.50
N LEU A 70 -29.26 -4.79 -14.64
CA LEU A 70 -30.57 -4.23 -14.93
C LEU A 70 -30.48 -2.70 -15.11
N SER A 71 -29.76 -2.01 -14.24
CA SER A 71 -29.46 -0.58 -14.37
C SER A 71 -28.69 -0.24 -15.66
N SER A 72 -27.81 -1.13 -16.14
CA SER A 72 -27.06 -0.90 -17.38
C SER A 72 -27.88 -1.04 -18.66
N ARG A 73 -29.14 -1.50 -18.58
CA ARG A 73 -29.98 -1.67 -19.78
C ARG A 73 -30.44 -0.35 -20.41
N SER A 74 -30.64 0.68 -19.59
CA SER A 74 -31.01 2.02 -20.05
C SER A 74 -30.73 3.05 -18.96
N PRO A 75 -30.54 4.34 -19.32
CA PRO A 75 -30.45 5.42 -18.34
C PRO A 75 -31.67 5.50 -17.41
N ASP A 76 -32.87 5.32 -17.95
CA ASP A 76 -34.13 5.33 -17.19
C ASP A 76 -34.15 4.22 -16.13
N ASN A 77 -33.68 3.01 -16.46
CA ASN A 77 -33.59 1.92 -15.49
C ASN A 77 -32.61 2.25 -14.36
N ALA A 78 -31.44 2.82 -14.68
CA ALA A 78 -30.47 3.23 -13.67
C ALA A 78 -31.07 4.27 -12.71
N LEU A 79 -31.78 5.26 -13.24
CA LEU A 79 -32.43 6.32 -12.46
C LEU A 79 -33.60 5.78 -11.63
N ALA A 80 -34.49 4.98 -12.24
CA ALA A 80 -35.64 4.40 -11.54
C ALA A 80 -35.19 3.51 -10.37
N ILE A 81 -34.15 2.70 -10.58
CA ILE A 81 -33.59 1.83 -9.54
C ILE A 81 -32.95 2.64 -8.41
N ALA A 82 -32.15 3.64 -8.75
CA ALA A 82 -31.49 4.49 -7.77
C ALA A 82 -32.50 5.28 -6.93
N ASN A 83 -33.51 5.89 -7.55
CA ASN A 83 -34.57 6.61 -6.84
C ASN A 83 -35.36 5.68 -5.93
N ALA A 84 -35.84 4.53 -6.43
CA ALA A 84 -36.64 3.60 -5.64
C ALA A 84 -35.87 3.01 -4.44
N GLY A 85 -34.58 2.71 -4.61
CA GLY A 85 -33.73 2.24 -3.52
C GLY A 85 -33.51 3.31 -2.44
N LEU A 86 -33.27 4.55 -2.84
CA LEU A 86 -33.13 5.68 -1.92
C LEU A 86 -34.44 5.99 -1.19
N ASP A 87 -35.56 6.08 -1.91
CA ASP A 87 -36.88 6.34 -1.33
C ASP A 87 -37.22 5.31 -0.26
N TYR A 88 -37.06 4.02 -0.57
CA TYR A 88 -37.26 2.95 0.40
C TYR A 88 -36.41 3.17 1.67
N LEU A 89 -35.12 3.47 1.50
CA LEU A 89 -34.22 3.67 2.64
C LEU A 89 -34.59 4.90 3.48
N HIS A 90 -34.97 6.02 2.86
CA HIS A 90 -35.40 7.24 3.56
C HIS A 90 -36.73 7.07 4.29
N ASP A 91 -37.63 6.24 3.76
CA ASP A 91 -38.94 6.00 4.33
C ASP A 91 -38.91 4.98 5.47
N ASN A 92 -37.95 4.05 5.45
CA ASN A 92 -37.89 2.93 6.41
C ASN A 92 -36.78 3.05 7.46
N MET A 93 -35.67 3.75 7.18
CA MET A 93 -34.70 4.07 8.22
C MET A 93 -35.33 5.06 9.20
N VAL A 94 -35.07 4.87 10.48
CA VAL A 94 -35.67 5.68 11.54
C VAL A 94 -34.62 6.53 12.24
N PHE A 95 -35.10 7.57 12.90
CA PHE A 95 -34.33 8.39 13.82
C PHE A 95 -34.99 8.31 15.19
N ILE A 96 -34.19 8.04 16.22
CA ILE A 96 -34.67 7.88 17.59
C ILE A 96 -34.13 9.01 18.46
N ARG A 97 -35.02 9.70 19.16
CA ARG A 97 -34.66 10.73 20.13
C ARG A 97 -35.64 10.72 21.28
N ASN A 98 -35.12 10.75 22.51
CA ASN A 98 -35.93 10.69 23.74
C ASN A 98 -36.98 9.56 23.66
N GLU A 99 -36.54 8.36 23.27
CA GLU A 99 -37.34 7.14 23.09
C GLU A 99 -38.42 7.19 21.97
N ARG A 100 -38.65 8.35 21.35
CA ARG A 100 -39.53 8.49 20.20
C ARG A 100 -38.81 8.07 18.92
N SER A 101 -39.37 7.09 18.23
CA SER A 101 -38.92 6.63 16.91
C SER A 101 -39.77 7.26 15.81
N MET A 102 -39.14 7.80 14.77
CA MET A 102 -39.83 8.35 13.59
C MET A 102 -39.02 8.08 12.31
N PRO A 103 -39.62 8.08 11.11
CA PRO A 103 -38.85 7.98 9.87
C PRO A 103 -37.76 9.06 9.78
N LEU A 104 -36.57 8.72 9.26
CA LEU A 104 -35.45 9.65 9.14
C LEU A 104 -35.84 10.88 8.33
N ARG A 105 -36.57 10.69 7.22
CA ARG A 105 -37.16 11.77 6.42
C ARG A 105 -37.96 12.76 7.28
N MET A 106 -38.78 12.25 8.21
CA MET A 106 -39.60 13.08 9.09
C MET A 106 -38.74 13.83 10.11
N ALA A 107 -37.74 13.16 10.70
CA ALA A 107 -36.82 13.80 11.64
C ALA A 107 -36.05 14.97 11.02
N MET A 108 -35.63 14.84 9.76
CA MET A 108 -34.98 15.92 9.00
C MET A 108 -35.92 17.12 8.79
N HIS A 109 -37.24 16.96 8.81
CA HIS A 109 -38.18 18.07 8.74
C HIS A 109 -38.58 18.60 10.13
N GLU A 110 -38.76 17.74 11.12
CA GLU A 110 -39.26 18.08 12.46
C GLU A 110 -38.22 18.83 13.30
N PHE A 111 -36.96 18.38 13.30
CA PHE A 111 -35.90 18.98 14.11
C PHE A 111 -35.23 20.16 13.39
N LYS A 112 -35.76 21.37 13.61
CA LYS A 112 -35.27 22.62 13.00
C LYS A 112 -34.38 23.49 13.90
N SER A 113 -34.27 23.17 15.19
CA SER A 113 -33.42 23.93 16.12
C SER A 113 -31.96 23.81 15.74
N ASP A 114 -31.26 24.95 15.66
CA ASP A 114 -29.82 25.01 15.46
C ASP A 114 -29.13 24.87 16.82
N SER A 115 -28.20 23.93 16.95
CA SER A 115 -27.57 23.61 18.26
C SER A 115 -26.07 23.87 18.31
N PHE A 116 -25.46 24.28 17.19
CA PHE A 116 -24.02 24.47 17.13
C PHE A 116 -23.65 25.94 17.07
N ALA A 117 -22.75 26.35 17.96
CA ALA A 117 -21.94 27.51 17.67
C ALA A 117 -20.92 27.18 16.57
N THR A 118 -20.41 28.20 15.89
CA THR A 118 -19.45 28.01 14.79
C THR A 118 -18.05 28.42 15.24
N GLY A 119 -17.11 27.50 15.12
CA GLY A 119 -15.68 27.75 15.26
C GLY A 119 -15.02 28.00 13.90
N THR A 120 -14.06 28.90 13.82
CA THR A 120 -13.22 29.13 12.63
C THR A 120 -11.75 29.29 12.99
N ILE A 121 -10.88 28.67 12.21
CA ILE A 121 -9.43 28.85 12.28
C ILE A 121 -8.90 29.09 10.88
N LYS A 122 -8.18 30.20 10.72
CA LYS A 122 -7.43 30.50 9.50
C LYS A 122 -5.99 30.02 9.67
N GLY A 123 -5.47 29.35 8.65
CA GLY A 123 -4.08 28.91 8.60
C GLY A 123 -3.10 30.08 8.54
N GLY A 124 -1.91 29.88 9.11
CA GLY A 124 -0.87 30.90 9.19
C GLY A 124 0.14 30.87 8.04
N ALA A 125 0.14 29.81 7.22
CA ALA A 125 1.08 29.70 6.11
C ALA A 125 0.63 30.57 4.92
N ARG A 126 1.60 31.06 4.14
CA ARG A 126 1.32 31.79 2.91
C ARG A 126 0.92 30.81 1.80
N LEU A 127 -0.13 31.12 1.05
CA LEU A 127 -0.48 30.38 -0.16
C LEU A 127 0.70 30.43 -1.15
N PRO A 128 1.20 29.30 -1.64
CA PRO A 128 2.31 29.30 -2.58
C PRO A 128 1.90 29.93 -3.92
N LYS A 129 2.86 30.58 -4.60
CA LYS A 129 2.60 31.18 -5.92
C LYS A 129 2.37 30.13 -7.01
N THR A 130 2.96 28.96 -6.84
CA THR A 130 2.86 27.82 -7.75
C THR A 130 2.56 26.59 -6.91
N HIS A 131 1.49 25.89 -7.26
CA HIS A 131 1.10 24.65 -6.60
C HIS A 131 1.66 23.47 -7.40
N ASN A 132 2.14 22.45 -6.69
CA ASN A 132 2.62 21.22 -7.29
C ASN A 132 1.73 20.07 -6.84
N TYR A 133 1.28 19.26 -7.79
CA TYR A 133 0.59 18.02 -7.47
C TYR A 133 1.61 16.99 -6.99
N GLU A 134 1.55 16.63 -5.71
CA GLU A 134 2.48 15.70 -5.08
C GLU A 134 1.76 14.41 -4.67
N VAL A 135 2.34 13.27 -5.02
CA VAL A 135 1.81 11.93 -4.68
C VAL A 135 2.89 11.12 -3.97
N PRO A 136 2.71 10.82 -2.67
CA PRO A 136 3.58 9.87 -1.96
C PRO A 136 3.46 8.49 -2.59
N TYR A 137 4.58 7.84 -2.93
CA TYR A 137 4.58 6.47 -3.47
C TYR A 137 5.90 5.76 -3.16
N LYS A 138 5.82 4.59 -2.49
CA LYS A 138 6.98 3.72 -2.17
C LYS A 138 8.17 4.48 -1.55
N ASN A 139 7.90 5.24 -0.49
CA ASN A 139 8.86 6.08 0.26
C ASN A 139 9.49 7.24 -0.53
N LYS A 140 8.88 7.63 -1.66
CA LYS A 140 9.24 8.83 -2.41
C LYS A 140 8.03 9.77 -2.48
N MET A 141 8.29 11.07 -2.57
CA MET A 141 7.30 12.04 -2.97
C MET A 141 7.47 12.27 -4.47
N LEU A 142 6.47 11.93 -5.27
CA LEU A 142 6.51 12.11 -6.72
C LEU A 142 5.80 13.40 -7.11
N SER A 143 6.38 14.15 -8.04
CA SER A 143 5.83 15.37 -8.64
C SER A 143 6.48 15.63 -10.00
N GLY A 144 5.90 16.51 -10.82
CA GLY A 144 6.41 16.81 -12.16
C GLY A 144 6.60 15.55 -13.02
N ASP A 145 7.71 15.47 -13.75
CA ASP A 145 8.00 14.36 -14.68
C ASP A 145 8.05 12.98 -14.00
N ASP A 146 8.57 12.91 -12.77
CA ASP A 146 8.63 11.65 -12.01
C ASP A 146 7.22 11.09 -11.73
N LEU A 147 6.25 11.98 -11.50
CA LEU A 147 4.85 11.60 -11.32
C LEU A 147 4.22 11.17 -12.65
N LEU A 148 4.42 11.93 -13.73
CA LEU A 148 3.90 11.60 -15.06
C LEU A 148 4.37 10.21 -15.52
N VAL A 149 5.67 9.91 -15.38
CA VAL A 149 6.23 8.59 -15.72
C VAL A 149 5.62 7.47 -14.87
N GLN A 150 5.33 7.74 -13.60
CA GLN A 150 4.71 6.74 -12.73
C GLN A 150 3.22 6.53 -13.05
N ILE A 151 2.49 7.57 -13.42
CA ILE A 151 1.10 7.47 -13.91
C ILE A 151 1.06 6.61 -15.18
N ASP A 152 1.92 6.90 -16.15
CA ASP A 152 2.01 6.13 -17.40
C ASP A 152 2.35 4.66 -17.13
N ARG A 153 3.22 4.40 -16.14
CA ARG A 153 3.51 3.03 -15.69
C ARG A 153 2.27 2.34 -15.13
N TRP A 154 1.46 3.02 -14.31
CA TRP A 154 0.23 2.44 -13.79
C TRP A 154 -0.78 2.13 -14.89
N VAL A 155 -0.93 3.02 -15.89
CA VAL A 155 -1.79 2.79 -17.06
C VAL A 155 -1.27 1.58 -17.86
N HIS A 156 0.01 1.58 -18.21
CA HIS A 156 0.62 0.52 -19.01
C HIS A 156 0.53 -0.87 -18.35
N GLN A 157 0.72 -0.92 -17.03
CA GLN A 157 0.60 -2.16 -16.27
C GLN A 157 -0.86 -2.60 -16.09
N GLY A 158 -1.84 -1.76 -16.41
CA GLY A 158 -3.26 -2.05 -16.19
C GLY A 158 -3.67 -1.96 -14.72
N VAL A 159 -2.96 -1.15 -13.94
CA VAL A 159 -3.30 -0.85 -12.54
C VAL A 159 -4.47 0.15 -12.48
N ILE A 160 -4.55 1.06 -13.45
CA ILE A 160 -5.60 2.08 -13.58
C ILE A 160 -6.18 2.11 -14.99
N GLU A 161 -7.37 2.67 -15.15
CA GLU A 161 -7.93 2.93 -16.48
C GLU A 161 -7.22 4.11 -17.17
N VAL A 162 -7.25 4.14 -18.50
CA VAL A 162 -6.57 5.17 -19.31
C VAL A 162 -7.10 6.58 -18.98
N SER A 163 -8.41 6.73 -18.79
CA SER A 163 -9.00 8.01 -18.41
C SER A 163 -8.57 8.48 -17.02
N CYS A 164 -8.28 7.56 -16.09
CA CYS A 164 -7.68 7.89 -14.79
C CYS A 164 -6.29 8.48 -14.97
N GLY A 165 -5.44 7.84 -15.79
CA GLY A 165 -4.11 8.35 -16.08
C GLY A 165 -4.13 9.72 -16.77
N HIS A 166 -5.03 9.92 -17.73
CA HIS A 166 -5.22 11.22 -18.38
C HIS A 166 -5.61 12.31 -17.39
N ALA A 167 -6.64 12.08 -16.57
CA ALA A 167 -7.09 13.04 -15.56
C ALA A 167 -5.96 13.46 -14.59
N LEU A 168 -5.18 12.49 -14.11
CA LEU A 168 -4.06 12.76 -13.20
C LEU A 168 -2.92 13.52 -13.89
N ASN A 169 -2.62 13.20 -15.15
CA ASN A 169 -1.62 13.92 -15.94
C ASN A 169 -2.03 15.39 -16.17
N GLU A 170 -3.32 15.66 -16.42
CA GLU A 170 -3.81 17.04 -16.58
C GLU A 170 -3.75 17.83 -15.27
N VAL A 171 -4.12 17.22 -14.14
CA VAL A 171 -3.97 17.85 -12.81
C VAL A 171 -2.50 18.12 -12.49
N ALA A 172 -1.59 17.21 -12.84
CA ALA A 172 -0.16 17.41 -12.63
C ALA A 172 0.43 18.56 -13.46
N ARG A 173 -0.16 18.87 -14.62
CA ARG A 173 0.26 19.96 -15.52
C ARG A 173 -0.40 21.30 -15.23
N SER A 174 -1.56 21.30 -14.59
CA SER A 174 -2.42 22.47 -14.39
C SER A 174 -2.27 23.04 -12.97
N SER A 175 -1.17 23.73 -12.70
CA SER A 175 -0.85 24.29 -11.37
C SER A 175 -1.94 25.23 -10.81
N GLU A 176 -2.69 25.89 -11.69
CA GLU A 176 -3.78 26.80 -11.38
C GLU A 176 -5.06 26.08 -10.92
N TRP A 177 -5.25 24.81 -11.28
CA TRP A 177 -6.38 24.01 -10.80
C TRP A 177 -6.24 23.66 -9.31
N LEU A 178 -5.01 23.62 -8.84
CA LEU A 178 -4.64 23.30 -7.47
C LEU A 178 -4.77 24.50 -6.51
N ASP A 179 -5.08 25.71 -7.00
CA ASP A 179 -5.55 26.78 -6.10
C ASP A 179 -7.01 26.52 -5.73
N LEU A 180 -7.22 26.09 -4.48
CA LEU A 180 -8.53 25.74 -3.95
C LEU A 180 -9.09 26.84 -3.02
N SER A 181 -8.44 28.00 -2.93
CA SER A 181 -8.79 29.07 -1.99
C SER A 181 -10.21 29.64 -2.16
N GLY A 182 -10.77 29.54 -3.37
CA GLY A 182 -12.15 29.93 -3.67
C GLY A 182 -13.21 28.88 -3.33
N LEU A 183 -12.81 27.64 -3.01
CA LEU A 183 -13.72 26.50 -2.83
C LEU A 183 -13.99 26.19 -1.36
N HIS A 184 -15.19 25.69 -1.10
CA HIS A 184 -15.68 25.37 0.24
C HIS A 184 -16.07 23.90 0.30
N PHE A 185 -15.37 23.11 1.11
CA PHE A 185 -15.52 21.66 1.18
C PHE A 185 -16.15 21.26 2.51
N VAL A 186 -17.35 20.70 2.48
CA VAL A 186 -17.94 20.03 3.65
C VAL A 186 -17.34 18.63 3.74
N MET A 187 -16.67 18.32 4.83
CA MET A 187 -16.10 16.98 5.06
C MET A 187 -16.87 16.26 6.16
N LEU A 188 -17.81 15.40 5.76
CA LEU A 188 -18.49 14.48 6.67
C LEU A 188 -17.53 13.33 6.99
N GLY A 189 -16.85 13.42 8.14
CA GLY A 189 -15.70 12.59 8.52
C GLY A 189 -14.37 13.24 8.16
N ALA A 190 -14.11 14.45 8.66
CA ALA A 190 -12.89 15.22 8.37
C ALA A 190 -11.58 14.51 8.77
N SER A 191 -11.62 13.62 9.75
CA SER A 191 -10.49 12.80 10.21
C SER A 191 -10.35 11.47 9.49
N SER A 192 -11.21 11.21 8.49
CA SER A 192 -11.15 9.99 7.69
C SER A 192 -9.78 9.84 7.05
N ALA A 193 -9.18 8.67 7.23
CA ALA A 193 -7.84 8.36 6.76
C ALA A 193 -7.69 8.53 5.24
N MET A 194 -8.77 8.23 4.51
CA MET A 194 -8.85 8.37 3.06
C MET A 194 -9.39 9.74 2.59
N GLY A 195 -9.88 10.57 3.52
CA GLY A 195 -10.40 11.89 3.19
C GLY A 195 -9.27 12.86 2.79
N PRO A 196 -9.52 13.79 1.85
CA PRO A 196 -8.48 14.68 1.33
C PRO A 196 -8.16 15.88 2.23
N PHE A 197 -8.39 15.81 3.55
CA PHE A 197 -8.32 16.98 4.45
C PHE A 197 -6.98 17.72 4.34
N GLU A 198 -5.87 17.00 4.52
CA GLU A 198 -4.52 17.58 4.48
C GLU A 198 -4.20 18.18 3.10
N PHE A 199 -4.62 17.51 2.02
CA PHE A 199 -4.46 18.01 0.66
C PHE A 199 -5.25 19.30 0.44
N LEU A 200 -6.51 19.35 0.88
CA LEU A 200 -7.37 20.52 0.67
C LEU A 200 -6.82 21.75 1.39
N VAL A 201 -6.48 21.63 2.67
CA VAL A 201 -5.98 22.78 3.44
C VAL A 201 -4.58 23.22 3.00
N SER A 202 -3.72 22.30 2.54
CA SER A 202 -2.40 22.64 2.00
C SER A 202 -2.48 23.44 0.69
N HIS A 203 -3.58 23.28 -0.04
CA HIS A 203 -3.90 23.99 -1.30
C HIS A 203 -4.85 25.19 -1.10
N GLY A 204 -4.99 25.67 0.15
CA GLY A 204 -5.71 26.91 0.46
C GLY A 204 -7.21 26.77 0.65
N ALA A 205 -7.78 25.57 0.55
CA ALA A 205 -9.23 25.38 0.62
C ALA A 205 -9.86 25.81 1.95
N ASN A 206 -11.16 26.13 1.91
CA ASN A 206 -11.98 26.37 3.09
C ASN A 206 -12.73 25.10 3.45
N VAL A 207 -12.30 24.40 4.51
CA VAL A 207 -12.88 23.11 4.90
C VAL A 207 -13.89 23.29 6.03
N ILE A 208 -15.15 22.95 5.78
CA ILE A 208 -16.18 22.80 6.80
C ILE A 208 -16.09 21.37 7.38
N ALA A 209 -15.40 21.23 8.50
CA ALA A 209 -15.09 19.95 9.11
C ALA A 209 -16.24 19.46 10.01
N VAL A 210 -16.74 18.25 9.72
CA VAL A 210 -17.73 17.53 10.53
C VAL A 210 -17.08 16.24 11.01
N ASP A 211 -16.90 16.08 12.32
CA ASP A 211 -16.37 14.86 12.93
C ASP A 211 -16.80 14.72 14.39
N ILE A 212 -16.62 13.51 14.94
CA ILE A 212 -17.00 13.16 16.31
C ILE A 212 -16.28 14.05 17.33
N ASP A 213 -16.94 14.33 18.45
CA ASP A 213 -16.50 15.21 19.53
C ASP A 213 -15.39 14.58 20.41
N ARG A 214 -14.28 14.21 19.77
CA ARG A 214 -13.10 13.65 20.40
C ARG A 214 -11.94 14.65 20.37
N PRO A 215 -11.47 15.14 21.54
CA PRO A 215 -10.48 16.22 21.58
C PRO A 215 -9.19 15.95 20.78
N HIS A 216 -8.71 14.72 20.72
CA HIS A 216 -7.49 14.38 19.97
C HIS A 216 -7.65 14.53 18.45
N ILE A 217 -8.85 14.30 17.91
CA ILE A 217 -9.15 14.51 16.48
C ILE A 217 -9.05 16.00 16.18
N TRP A 218 -9.74 16.82 16.98
CA TRP A 218 -9.79 18.26 16.79
C TRP A 218 -8.42 18.92 17.00
N LYS A 219 -7.64 18.50 18.01
CA LYS A 219 -6.23 18.94 18.15
C LYS A 219 -5.43 18.69 16.88
N LYS A 220 -5.56 17.50 16.27
CA LYS A 220 -4.87 17.18 15.01
C LYS A 220 -5.33 18.08 13.85
N LEU A 221 -6.63 18.20 13.62
CA LEU A 221 -7.18 19.02 12.52
C LEU A 221 -6.81 20.51 12.66
N ILE A 222 -6.89 21.04 13.88
CA ILE A 222 -6.53 22.43 14.19
C ILE A 222 -5.03 22.66 13.95
N SER A 223 -4.18 21.76 14.45
CA SER A 223 -2.72 21.85 14.29
C SER A 223 -2.30 21.86 12.82
N ILE A 224 -2.84 20.94 12.00
CA ILE A 224 -2.59 20.87 10.55
C ILE A 224 -3.05 22.16 9.87
N THR A 225 -4.22 22.68 10.24
CA THR A 225 -4.75 23.89 9.60
C THR A 225 -3.87 25.11 9.89
N LYS A 226 -3.42 25.28 11.14
CA LYS A 226 -2.55 26.39 11.53
C LYS A 226 -1.24 26.43 10.73
N SER A 227 -0.70 25.26 10.37
CA SER A 227 0.51 25.14 9.55
C SER A 227 0.26 25.17 8.03
N SER A 228 -1.00 25.33 7.61
CA SER A 228 -1.42 25.33 6.20
C SER A 228 -1.91 26.71 5.75
N PRO A 229 -2.07 26.97 4.44
CA PRO A 229 -2.65 28.23 3.94
C PRO A 229 -4.18 28.26 3.94
N GLY A 230 -4.84 27.10 4.04
CA GLY A 230 -6.30 26.99 4.07
C GLY A 230 -6.94 27.40 5.40
N SER A 231 -8.25 27.16 5.50
CA SER A 231 -9.03 27.46 6.71
C SER A 231 -9.93 26.28 7.08
N ILE A 232 -10.32 26.22 8.37
CA ILE A 232 -11.36 25.30 8.83
C ILE A 232 -12.50 26.05 9.51
N THR A 233 -13.73 25.59 9.26
CA THR A 233 -14.95 25.94 9.97
C THR A 233 -15.54 24.68 10.57
N PHE A 234 -15.92 24.68 11.85
CA PHE A 234 -16.35 23.45 12.53
C PHE A 234 -17.36 23.73 13.65
N PRO A 235 -18.20 22.75 14.02
CA PRO A 235 -19.22 22.95 15.04
C PRO A 235 -18.62 22.95 16.45
N LEU A 236 -19.15 23.82 17.31
CA LEU A 236 -18.79 23.97 18.71
C LEU A 236 -20.02 23.82 19.60
N LYS A 237 -19.83 23.25 20.80
CA LYS A 237 -20.87 23.14 21.84
C LYS A 237 -21.17 24.49 22.49
N LYS A 238 -20.16 25.36 22.58
CA LYS A 238 -20.25 26.74 23.12
C LYS A 238 -19.62 27.72 22.12
N PRO A 239 -20.06 29.00 22.08
CA PRO A 239 -19.46 30.03 21.23
C PRO A 239 -17.93 30.13 21.38
N GLN A 240 -17.26 30.37 20.25
CA GLN A 240 -15.80 30.59 20.24
C GLN A 240 -15.48 31.91 20.95
N GLY A 241 -14.57 31.86 21.91
CA GLY A 241 -14.02 33.03 22.61
C GLY A 241 -12.49 33.01 22.65
N SER A 242 -11.88 33.59 23.68
CA SER A 242 -10.41 33.61 23.90
C SER A 242 -9.89 32.29 24.47
N GLN A 243 -10.28 31.16 23.88
CA GLN A 243 -9.94 29.82 24.35
C GLN A 243 -8.54 29.40 23.87
N THR A 244 -7.86 28.58 24.66
CA THR A 244 -6.67 27.86 24.22
C THR A 244 -7.04 26.82 23.15
N GLU A 245 -6.05 26.32 22.42
CA GLU A 245 -6.28 25.26 21.43
C GLU A 245 -6.85 23.98 22.04
N ALA A 246 -6.40 23.64 23.25
CA ALA A 246 -6.90 22.46 23.95
C ALA A 246 -8.38 22.61 24.33
N GLU A 247 -8.75 23.79 24.87
CA GLU A 247 -10.14 24.11 25.21
C GLU A 247 -11.04 24.15 23.97
N LEU A 248 -10.54 24.72 22.87
CA LEU A 248 -11.28 24.77 21.61
C LEU A 248 -11.52 23.36 21.06
N ALA A 249 -10.52 22.47 21.16
CA ALA A 249 -10.64 21.08 20.74
C ALA A 249 -11.59 20.25 21.62
N GLU A 250 -11.71 20.57 22.91
CA GLU A 250 -12.68 19.94 23.82
C GLU A 250 -14.12 20.42 23.56
N ASN A 251 -14.26 21.66 23.12
CA ASN A 251 -15.53 22.28 22.76
C ASN A 251 -16.03 21.84 21.36
N ALA A 252 -15.17 21.25 20.53
CA ALA A 252 -15.43 20.97 19.13
C ALA A 252 -16.10 19.61 18.87
N GLY A 253 -16.86 19.57 17.78
CA GLY A 253 -17.37 18.36 17.15
C GLY A 253 -18.85 18.09 17.38
N CYS A 254 -19.32 17.08 16.65
CA CYS A 254 -20.72 16.67 16.60
C CYS A 254 -20.81 15.19 16.20
N ASN A 255 -21.96 14.57 16.38
CA ASN A 255 -22.15 13.16 16.07
C ASN A 255 -23.12 12.99 14.89
N LEU A 256 -22.60 12.49 13.75
CA LEU A 256 -23.39 12.23 12.55
C LEU A 256 -24.61 11.35 12.79
N LEU A 257 -24.56 10.42 13.75
CA LEU A 257 -25.67 9.50 14.01
C LEU A 257 -26.76 10.14 14.89
N THR A 258 -26.39 10.84 15.95
CA THR A 258 -27.36 11.36 16.96
C THR A 258 -27.75 12.82 16.74
N GLN A 259 -26.99 13.55 15.92
CA GLN A 259 -27.18 14.98 15.62
C GLN A 259 -27.34 15.24 14.12
N THR A 260 -27.81 14.26 13.34
CA THR A 260 -27.97 14.37 11.87
C THR A 260 -28.78 15.61 11.45
N PRO A 261 -29.98 15.89 12.02
CA PRO A 261 -30.76 17.06 11.63
C PRO A 261 -30.07 18.38 11.99
N GLU A 262 -29.42 18.45 13.17
CA GLU A 262 -28.70 19.64 13.62
C GLU A 262 -27.51 19.96 12.73
N ILE A 263 -26.75 18.93 12.30
CA ILE A 263 -25.63 19.12 11.38
C ILE A 263 -26.15 19.67 10.04
N ARG A 264 -27.27 19.15 9.52
CA ARG A 264 -27.91 19.69 8.30
C ARG A 264 -28.31 21.15 8.51
N ASN A 265 -28.97 21.49 9.61
CA ASN A 265 -29.41 22.85 9.92
C ASN A 265 -28.22 23.82 9.96
N TRP A 266 -27.16 23.44 10.65
CA TRP A 266 -25.95 24.24 10.75
C TRP A 266 -25.26 24.43 9.38
N LEU A 267 -25.14 23.38 8.58
CA LEU A 267 -24.55 23.47 7.23
C LEU A 267 -25.37 24.34 6.26
N MET A 268 -26.67 24.53 6.53
CA MET A 268 -27.50 25.48 5.77
C MET A 268 -27.16 26.94 6.06
N THR A 269 -26.63 27.25 7.26
CA THR A 269 -26.31 28.62 7.67
C THR A 269 -24.86 29.01 7.38
N VAL A 270 -23.93 28.05 7.43
CA VAL A 270 -22.50 28.27 7.21
C VAL A 270 -22.21 28.65 5.74
N HIS A 271 -21.32 29.64 5.56
CA HIS A 271 -20.84 30.13 4.26
C HIS A 271 -21.98 30.34 3.25
N LYS A 272 -23.06 31.00 3.66
CA LYS A 272 -24.27 31.20 2.85
C LYS A 272 -23.93 31.86 1.51
N GLY A 273 -24.51 31.33 0.42
CA GLY A 273 -24.29 31.82 -0.95
C GLY A 273 -23.01 31.29 -1.62
N LYS A 274 -22.12 30.61 -0.89
CA LYS A 274 -20.98 29.91 -1.49
C LYS A 274 -21.39 28.52 -1.98
N GLN A 275 -20.79 28.09 -3.09
CA GLN A 275 -20.85 26.70 -3.56
C GLN A 275 -20.20 25.79 -2.52
N LEU A 276 -20.89 24.71 -2.17
CA LEU A 276 -20.36 23.68 -1.27
C LEU A 276 -20.05 22.41 -2.06
N VAL A 277 -18.88 21.82 -1.81
CA VAL A 277 -18.52 20.47 -2.24
C VAL A 277 -18.66 19.55 -1.04
N ILE A 278 -19.66 18.67 -1.04
CA ILE A 278 -20.00 17.81 0.11
C ILE A 278 -19.35 16.44 -0.07
N GLY A 279 -18.30 16.20 0.71
CA GLY A 279 -17.58 14.93 0.76
C GLY A 279 -18.06 14.01 1.88
N SER A 280 -18.47 12.79 1.51
CA SER A 280 -18.92 11.76 2.46
C SER A 280 -17.80 10.73 2.69
N TYR A 281 -16.95 10.97 3.70
CA TYR A 281 -15.73 10.20 3.95
C TYR A 281 -15.78 9.34 5.22
N ALA A 282 -16.77 9.55 6.10
CA ALA A 282 -16.88 8.83 7.35
C ALA A 282 -17.18 7.33 7.11
N TYR A 283 -16.52 6.46 7.88
CA TYR A 283 -16.61 5.02 7.76
C TYR A 283 -16.65 4.35 9.14
N LEU A 284 -17.48 3.33 9.28
CA LEU A 284 -17.54 2.42 10.43
C LEU A 284 -17.78 1.00 9.91
N ASP A 285 -17.56 -0.03 10.74
CA ASP A 285 -17.75 -1.42 10.32
C ASP A 285 -19.20 -1.90 10.47
N GLY A 286 -19.62 -2.78 9.55
CA GLY A 286 -20.87 -3.52 9.64
C GLY A 286 -22.13 -2.65 9.63
N ALA A 287 -23.04 -2.88 10.59
CA ALA A 287 -24.33 -2.20 10.66
C ALA A 287 -24.20 -0.68 10.87
N LEU A 288 -23.16 -0.24 11.59
CA LEU A 288 -22.89 1.17 11.83
C LEU A 288 -22.58 1.93 10.53
N PHE A 289 -22.02 1.25 9.52
CA PHE A 289 -21.72 1.91 8.25
C PHE A 289 -22.99 2.34 7.51
N VAL A 290 -24.02 1.50 7.54
CA VAL A 290 -25.31 1.82 6.91
C VAL A 290 -25.94 3.02 7.59
N LYS A 291 -25.98 3.02 8.93
CA LYS A 291 -26.51 4.16 9.71
C LYS A 291 -25.76 5.46 9.39
N LEU A 292 -24.44 5.40 9.33
CA LEU A 292 -23.60 6.55 9.01
C LEU A 292 -23.79 7.03 7.58
N SER A 293 -23.92 6.10 6.63
CA SER A 293 -24.17 6.42 5.22
C SER A 293 -25.55 7.06 5.03
N MET A 294 -26.56 6.57 5.75
CA MET A 294 -27.90 7.18 5.78
C MET A 294 -27.89 8.58 6.37
N ALA A 295 -27.15 8.80 7.46
CA ALA A 295 -27.00 10.12 8.05
C ALA A 295 -26.37 11.11 7.07
N MET A 296 -25.25 10.71 6.44
CA MET A 296 -24.57 11.54 5.44
C MET A 296 -25.43 11.78 4.21
N ASP A 297 -26.17 10.78 3.73
CA ASP A 297 -27.07 10.91 2.57
C ASP A 297 -28.23 11.86 2.85
N ALA A 298 -28.85 11.78 4.03
CA ALA A 298 -29.91 12.71 4.43
C ALA A 298 -29.42 14.17 4.48
N ILE A 299 -28.24 14.41 5.04
CA ILE A 299 -27.59 15.73 5.03
C ILE A 299 -27.30 16.19 3.60
N ALA A 300 -26.67 15.34 2.79
CA ALA A 300 -26.26 15.67 1.43
C ALA A 300 -27.47 15.94 0.51
N LYS A 301 -28.52 15.11 0.59
CA LYS A 301 -29.77 15.28 -0.15
C LYS A 301 -30.39 16.65 0.12
N ASP A 302 -30.59 16.99 1.39
CA ASP A 302 -31.23 18.25 1.78
C ASP A 302 -30.38 19.46 1.37
N LEU A 303 -29.06 19.39 1.50
CA LEU A 303 -28.16 20.46 1.08
C LEU A 303 -28.16 20.67 -0.43
N VAL A 304 -28.17 19.59 -1.22
CA VAL A 304 -28.28 19.66 -2.69
C VAL A 304 -29.61 20.27 -3.12
N GLU A 305 -30.72 19.88 -2.47
CA GLU A 305 -32.05 20.40 -2.79
C GLU A 305 -32.23 21.87 -2.36
N SER A 306 -31.54 22.29 -1.30
CA SER A 306 -31.75 23.62 -0.71
C SER A 306 -30.69 24.66 -1.09
N ARG A 307 -29.48 24.24 -1.50
CA ARG A 307 -28.38 25.15 -1.86
C ARG A 307 -28.01 24.98 -3.34
N LYS A 308 -28.10 26.08 -4.08
CA LYS A 308 -27.69 26.14 -5.49
C LYS A 308 -26.21 25.78 -5.67
N ASN A 309 -25.88 25.18 -6.82
CA ASN A 309 -24.53 24.85 -7.26
C ASN A 309 -23.74 23.92 -6.30
N THR A 310 -24.42 23.11 -5.50
CA THR A 310 -23.78 22.14 -4.61
C THR A 310 -23.20 20.97 -5.43
N ALA A 311 -22.01 20.50 -5.08
CA ALA A 311 -21.40 19.31 -5.64
C ALA A 311 -21.27 18.20 -4.59
N LEU A 312 -21.27 16.94 -5.01
CA LEU A 312 -21.04 15.80 -4.12
C LEU A 312 -19.70 15.13 -4.41
N ALA A 313 -19.06 14.58 -3.38
CA ALA A 313 -17.83 13.82 -3.48
C ALA A 313 -17.89 12.53 -2.67
N TYR A 314 -17.52 11.42 -3.31
CA TYR A 314 -17.49 10.08 -2.73
C TYR A 314 -16.18 9.35 -3.08
N LEU A 315 -15.79 8.43 -2.21
CA LEU A 315 -14.76 7.44 -2.49
C LEU A 315 -15.44 6.08 -2.69
N CYS A 316 -15.57 5.68 -3.95
CA CYS A 316 -16.18 4.42 -4.32
C CYS A 316 -15.24 3.25 -4.02
N THR A 317 -15.82 2.13 -3.62
CA THR A 317 -15.04 0.94 -3.27
C THR A 317 -14.65 0.15 -4.52
N PRO A 318 -13.45 -0.46 -4.57
CA PRO A 318 -13.12 -1.38 -5.65
C PRO A 318 -13.79 -2.75 -5.46
N THR A 319 -14.43 -2.99 -4.30
CA THR A 319 -15.05 -4.28 -3.93
C THR A 319 -16.58 -4.31 -4.11
N ASP A 320 -17.07 -3.68 -5.18
CA ASP A 320 -18.47 -3.72 -5.63
C ASP A 320 -18.59 -4.40 -7.00
N CYS A 321 -19.81 -4.47 -7.54
CA CYS A 321 -20.01 -4.68 -8.97
C CYS A 321 -20.07 -3.34 -9.69
N HIS A 322 -19.28 -3.20 -10.76
CA HIS A 322 -19.21 -1.99 -11.58
C HIS A 322 -19.38 -2.31 -13.05
N ILE A 323 -19.75 -1.32 -13.86
CA ILE A 323 -19.50 -1.40 -15.31
C ILE A 323 -18.00 -1.16 -15.51
N GLY A 324 -17.32 -2.10 -16.14
CA GLY A 324 -15.94 -1.96 -16.58
C GLY A 324 -15.85 -1.81 -18.09
N THR A 325 -14.65 -1.53 -18.57
CA THR A 325 -14.40 -1.30 -20.00
C THR A 325 -14.25 -2.63 -20.77
N PRO A 326 -14.62 -2.68 -22.08
CA PRO A 326 -14.32 -3.84 -22.93
C PRO A 326 -12.82 -4.19 -22.93
N ALA A 327 -11.97 -3.16 -22.88
CA ALA A 327 -10.52 -3.32 -22.76
C ALA A 327 -10.11 -4.04 -21.47
N ALA A 328 -10.69 -3.68 -20.33
CA ALA A 328 -10.42 -4.36 -19.06
C ALA A 328 -10.83 -5.85 -19.12
N SER A 329 -11.99 -6.15 -19.71
CA SER A 329 -12.47 -7.53 -19.89
C SER A 329 -11.54 -8.38 -20.77
N ALA A 330 -11.06 -7.80 -21.88
CA ALA A 330 -10.12 -8.45 -22.79
C ALA A 330 -8.77 -8.72 -22.12
N VAL A 331 -8.23 -7.72 -21.39
CA VAL A 331 -6.97 -7.85 -20.64
C VAL A 331 -7.08 -8.87 -19.52
N ALA A 332 -8.17 -8.89 -18.75
CA ALA A 332 -8.41 -9.90 -17.73
C ALA A 332 -8.40 -11.33 -18.32
N SER A 333 -9.06 -11.52 -19.47
CA SER A 333 -9.05 -12.81 -20.16
C SER A 333 -7.66 -13.21 -20.66
N ARG A 334 -6.87 -12.25 -21.17
CA ARG A 334 -5.48 -12.48 -21.58
C ARG A 334 -4.61 -12.85 -20.38
N ASN A 335 -4.68 -12.10 -19.30
CA ASN A 335 -3.92 -12.33 -18.07
C ASN A 335 -4.24 -13.68 -17.42
N ASN A 336 -5.48 -14.14 -17.52
CA ASN A 336 -5.86 -15.48 -17.07
C ASN A 336 -5.19 -16.58 -17.93
N ARG A 337 -5.16 -16.42 -19.26
CA ARG A 337 -4.52 -17.38 -20.17
C ARG A 337 -3.00 -17.41 -20.03
N SER A 338 -2.38 -16.26 -19.77
CA SER A 338 -0.94 -16.12 -19.55
C SER A 338 -0.54 -16.26 -18.07
N ALA A 339 -1.43 -16.76 -17.22
CA ALA A 339 -1.15 -16.91 -15.80
C ALA A 339 -0.03 -17.94 -15.59
N PRO A 340 0.95 -17.68 -14.69
CA PRO A 340 1.98 -18.66 -14.36
C PRO A 340 1.40 -19.99 -13.88
N ALA A 341 2.04 -21.10 -14.22
CA ALA A 341 1.57 -22.44 -13.89
C ALA A 341 1.29 -22.67 -12.40
N TRP A 342 2.05 -22.03 -11.50
CA TRP A 342 1.83 -22.13 -10.05
C TRP A 342 0.45 -21.62 -9.63
N GLN A 343 -0.16 -20.66 -10.34
CA GLN A 343 -1.51 -20.17 -10.04
C GLN A 343 -2.56 -21.24 -10.35
N SER A 344 -2.36 -22.02 -11.42
CA SER A 344 -3.21 -23.18 -11.73
C SER A 344 -3.07 -24.27 -10.66
N VAL A 345 -1.86 -24.49 -10.14
CA VAL A 345 -1.63 -25.41 -9.01
C VAL A 345 -2.38 -24.92 -7.76
N LEU A 346 -2.33 -23.62 -7.44
CA LEU A 346 -3.11 -23.08 -6.32
C LEU A 346 -4.61 -23.29 -6.51
N ALA A 347 -5.13 -23.12 -7.73
CA ALA A 347 -6.53 -23.39 -8.01
C ALA A 347 -6.91 -24.86 -7.77
N LEU A 348 -6.03 -25.80 -8.16
CA LEU A 348 -6.20 -27.24 -7.92
C LEU A 348 -6.13 -27.61 -6.43
N LEU A 349 -5.30 -26.92 -5.64
CA LEU A 349 -5.17 -27.11 -4.19
C LEU A 349 -6.39 -26.56 -3.39
N GLY A 350 -7.51 -26.26 -4.06
CA GLY A 350 -8.75 -25.88 -3.38
C GLY A 350 -8.75 -24.46 -2.80
N THR A 351 -7.81 -23.59 -3.19
CA THR A 351 -7.79 -22.17 -2.77
C THR A 351 -9.00 -21.37 -3.29
N GLY A 352 -9.72 -21.93 -4.26
CA GLY A 352 -10.93 -21.32 -4.80
C GLY A 352 -10.69 -20.20 -5.80
N LEU A 353 -9.47 -20.06 -6.36
CA LEU A 353 -9.18 -19.12 -7.46
C LEU A 353 -10.12 -19.36 -8.63
N ARG A 354 -10.84 -18.30 -9.03
CA ARG A 354 -11.75 -18.33 -10.18
C ARG A 354 -11.31 -17.31 -11.21
N ARG A 355 -11.55 -17.61 -12.48
CA ARG A 355 -11.34 -16.66 -13.58
C ARG A 355 -12.13 -15.38 -13.35
N ASN A 356 -11.52 -14.23 -13.64
CA ASN A 356 -12.20 -12.95 -13.69
C ASN A 356 -13.07 -12.85 -14.95
N GLY A 357 -14.30 -13.35 -14.86
CA GLY A 357 -15.28 -13.30 -15.94
C GLY A 357 -16.18 -12.08 -15.82
N PHE A 358 -16.16 -11.22 -16.83
CA PHE A 358 -17.12 -10.11 -16.92
C PHE A 358 -18.44 -10.64 -17.45
N ARG A 359 -19.54 -10.24 -16.82
CA ARG A 359 -20.89 -10.53 -17.33
C ARG A 359 -21.27 -9.44 -18.32
N LYS A 360 -21.63 -9.82 -19.54
CA LYS A 360 -22.14 -8.86 -20.51
C LYS A 360 -23.58 -8.49 -20.16
N ALA A 361 -23.90 -7.21 -20.30
CA ALA A 361 -25.26 -6.68 -20.24
C ALA A 361 -25.49 -5.90 -21.55
N GLN A 362 -26.49 -6.34 -22.31
CA GLN A 362 -26.91 -5.63 -23.51
C GLN A 362 -27.90 -4.54 -23.09
N SER A 363 -27.64 -3.34 -23.56
CA SER A 363 -28.49 -2.16 -23.41
C SER A 363 -29.54 -2.12 -24.51
N ASP A 364 -30.65 -1.43 -24.24
CA ASP A 364 -31.81 -1.35 -25.13
C ASP A 364 -31.46 -0.63 -26.45
N ASP A 365 -30.43 0.24 -26.44
CA ASP A 365 -29.83 0.91 -27.59
C ASP A 365 -28.85 0.04 -28.41
N GLY A 366 -28.63 -1.22 -27.99
CA GLY A 366 -27.68 -2.14 -28.61
C GLY A 366 -26.25 -2.05 -28.05
N SER A 367 -25.95 -1.10 -27.17
CA SER A 367 -24.65 -1.00 -26.49
C SER A 367 -24.39 -2.23 -25.61
N VAL A 368 -23.13 -2.64 -25.46
CA VAL A 368 -22.75 -3.78 -24.62
C VAL A 368 -21.86 -3.34 -23.48
N TYR A 369 -22.39 -3.40 -22.26
CA TYR A 369 -21.67 -3.14 -21.03
C TYR A 369 -21.08 -4.41 -20.45
N HIS A 370 -19.91 -4.27 -19.81
CA HIS A 370 -19.18 -5.38 -19.21
C HIS A 370 -19.17 -5.22 -17.68
N CYS A 371 -19.99 -5.98 -16.96
CA CYS A 371 -20.03 -5.92 -15.51
C CYS A 371 -18.86 -6.70 -14.90
N VAL A 372 -18.02 -6.02 -14.12
CA VAL A 372 -16.98 -6.63 -13.29
C VAL A 372 -17.55 -6.94 -11.92
N ASP A 373 -17.49 -8.21 -11.51
CA ASP A 373 -17.89 -8.67 -10.18
C ASP A 373 -16.65 -8.72 -9.28
N ALA A 374 -16.40 -7.62 -8.55
CA ALA A 374 -15.32 -7.52 -7.58
C ALA A 374 -15.83 -7.60 -6.12
N ILE A 375 -17.08 -8.01 -5.91
CA ILE A 375 -17.71 -8.11 -4.59
C ILE A 375 -16.92 -9.08 -3.71
N VAL A 376 -16.53 -8.65 -2.51
CA VAL A 376 -15.86 -9.48 -1.49
C VAL A 376 -16.89 -9.93 -0.45
N PRO A 377 -17.36 -11.20 -0.49
CA PRO A 377 -18.45 -11.67 0.36
C PRO A 377 -18.24 -11.45 1.86
N GLU A 378 -16.99 -11.49 2.31
CA GLU A 378 -16.54 -11.33 3.69
C GLU A 378 -16.90 -9.95 4.26
N GLN A 379 -16.91 -8.90 3.44
CA GLN A 379 -17.32 -7.55 3.85
C GLN A 379 -18.82 -7.49 4.18
N GLY A 380 -19.63 -8.31 3.50
CA GLY A 380 -21.03 -8.52 3.85
C GLY A 380 -22.04 -7.56 3.23
N PRO A 381 -23.34 -7.83 3.43
CA PRO A 381 -24.42 -7.09 2.79
C PRO A 381 -24.55 -5.66 3.34
N ASN A 382 -24.24 -5.41 4.62
CA ASN A 382 -24.32 -4.06 5.17
C ASN A 382 -23.28 -3.12 4.53
N TYR A 383 -22.08 -3.62 4.25
CA TYR A 383 -21.07 -2.87 3.52
C TYR A 383 -21.54 -2.56 2.10
N ILE A 384 -22.06 -3.56 1.36
CA ILE A 384 -22.50 -3.34 -0.02
C ILE A 384 -23.68 -2.38 -0.11
N LEU A 385 -24.64 -2.44 0.82
CA LEU A 385 -25.78 -1.52 0.83
C LEU A 385 -25.34 -0.08 1.10
N ALA A 386 -24.44 0.12 2.08
CA ALA A 386 -23.88 1.44 2.36
C ALA A 386 -23.20 2.05 1.13
N LYS A 387 -22.44 1.24 0.37
CA LYS A 387 -21.79 1.67 -0.87
C LYS A 387 -22.76 1.84 -2.05
N ARG A 388 -23.78 0.98 -2.18
CA ARG A 388 -24.84 1.14 -3.20
C ARG A 388 -25.64 2.40 -3.01
N LEU A 389 -26.00 2.75 -1.78
CA LEU A 389 -26.67 4.01 -1.47
C LEU A 389 -25.85 5.22 -1.95
N GLN A 390 -24.53 5.22 -1.74
CA GLN A 390 -23.66 6.30 -2.22
C GLN A 390 -23.69 6.42 -3.75
N HIS A 391 -23.70 5.29 -4.46
CA HIS A 391 -23.83 5.29 -5.92
C HIS A 391 -25.22 5.73 -6.39
N TRP A 392 -26.29 5.27 -5.75
CA TRP A 392 -27.65 5.70 -6.10
C TRP A 392 -27.80 7.21 -5.92
N ARG A 393 -27.28 7.78 -4.82
CA ARG A 393 -27.28 9.23 -4.63
C ARG A 393 -26.46 9.95 -5.69
N ALA A 394 -25.27 9.44 -6.01
CA ALA A 394 -24.42 10.00 -7.03
C ALA A 394 -25.12 10.08 -8.41
N ILE A 395 -25.79 9.00 -8.81
CA ILE A 395 -26.57 8.92 -10.06
C ILE A 395 -27.69 9.97 -10.05
N VAL A 396 -28.53 9.97 -9.02
CA VAL A 396 -29.71 10.86 -8.93
C VAL A 396 -29.30 12.33 -8.85
N THR A 397 -28.23 12.65 -8.11
CA THR A 397 -27.78 14.03 -7.97
C THR A 397 -27.15 14.56 -9.25
N ARG A 398 -26.40 13.73 -9.99
CA ARG A 398 -25.84 14.13 -11.27
C ARG A 398 -26.92 14.39 -12.31
N ASP A 399 -27.93 13.53 -12.37
CA ASP A 399 -29.10 13.67 -13.25
C ASP A 399 -29.87 14.97 -12.99
N ARG A 400 -29.90 15.44 -11.74
CA ARG A 400 -30.47 16.74 -11.36
C ARG A 400 -29.61 17.95 -11.72
N GLY A 401 -28.50 17.77 -12.44
CA GLY A 401 -27.65 18.86 -12.94
C GLY A 401 -26.57 19.32 -11.96
N ASN A 402 -26.22 18.52 -10.94
CA ASN A 402 -25.13 18.82 -10.01
C ASN A 402 -23.85 18.07 -10.38
N VAL A 403 -22.68 18.64 -10.05
CA VAL A 403 -21.39 17.95 -10.19
C VAL A 403 -21.26 16.85 -9.13
N VAL A 404 -20.81 15.67 -9.54
CA VAL A 404 -20.62 14.52 -8.64
C VAL A 404 -19.28 13.82 -8.90
N SER A 405 -18.30 14.03 -8.02
CA SER A 405 -17.02 13.31 -8.02
C SER A 405 -17.19 11.96 -7.32
N SER A 406 -17.17 10.84 -8.06
CA SER A 406 -17.45 9.51 -7.50
C SER A 406 -16.48 8.44 -8.02
N ASN A 407 -15.20 8.68 -7.78
CA ASN A 407 -14.10 7.86 -8.29
C ASN A 407 -13.92 6.56 -7.48
N ILE A 408 -13.54 5.48 -8.14
CA ILE A 408 -13.17 4.21 -7.48
C ILE A 408 -11.77 4.32 -6.92
N ALA A 409 -11.65 4.17 -5.59
CA ALA A 409 -10.38 4.09 -4.90
C ALA A 409 -9.81 2.66 -4.92
N PRO A 410 -8.47 2.48 -4.87
CA PRO A 410 -7.85 1.16 -4.87
C PRO A 410 -7.95 0.48 -3.50
N ALA A 411 -7.59 -0.80 -3.47
CA ALA A 411 -7.31 -1.48 -2.22
C ALA A 411 -6.17 -0.78 -1.48
N THR A 412 -6.42 -0.36 -0.24
CA THR A 412 -5.54 0.56 0.49
C THR A 412 -5.11 -0.04 1.83
N ARG A 413 -3.81 0.01 2.14
CA ARG A 413 -3.26 -0.35 3.46
C ARG A 413 -3.57 0.72 4.49
N THR A 414 -4.77 0.70 5.05
CA THR A 414 -5.13 1.54 6.19
C THR A 414 -4.90 0.78 7.50
N LEU A 415 -4.66 1.49 8.60
CA LEU A 415 -4.59 0.91 9.95
C LEU A 415 -5.84 0.08 10.29
N SER A 416 -7.02 0.54 9.84
CA SER A 416 -8.29 -0.16 10.03
C SER A 416 -8.40 -1.49 9.26
N VAL A 417 -7.55 -1.75 8.27
CA VAL A 417 -7.53 -3.04 7.54
C VAL A 417 -6.36 -3.92 8.00
N VAL A 418 -5.17 -3.35 8.14
CA VAL A 418 -3.95 -4.12 8.43
C VAL A 418 -3.82 -4.58 9.88
N HIS A 419 -4.70 -4.10 10.78
CA HIS A 419 -4.78 -4.65 12.15
C HIS A 419 -5.20 -6.12 12.16
N ASN A 420 -5.91 -6.58 11.12
CA ASN A 420 -6.23 -7.98 10.92
C ASN A 420 -5.09 -8.68 10.17
N LEU A 421 -4.50 -9.70 10.79
CA LEU A 421 -3.32 -10.38 10.26
C LEU A 421 -3.57 -11.03 8.89
N SER A 422 -4.74 -11.64 8.68
CA SER A 422 -5.09 -12.28 7.41
C SER A 422 -5.17 -11.26 6.28
N PHE A 423 -5.78 -10.10 6.51
CA PHE A 423 -5.82 -9.02 5.52
C PHE A 423 -4.43 -8.44 5.26
N LYS A 424 -3.60 -8.24 6.30
CA LYS A 424 -2.21 -7.80 6.15
C LYS A 424 -1.41 -8.74 5.25
N MET A 425 -1.50 -10.05 5.50
CA MET A 425 -0.81 -11.07 4.68
C MET A 425 -1.38 -11.12 3.26
N ALA A 426 -2.70 -11.09 3.09
CA ALA A 426 -3.33 -11.06 1.78
C ALA A 426 -2.83 -9.86 0.95
N TYR A 427 -2.82 -8.67 1.54
CA TYR A 427 -2.35 -7.44 0.87
C TYR A 427 -0.86 -7.47 0.54
N GLY A 428 -0.05 -8.15 1.36
CA GLY A 428 1.37 -8.37 1.05
C GLY A 428 1.58 -9.35 -0.10
N GLY A 429 0.73 -10.37 -0.22
CA GLY A 429 0.83 -11.40 -1.26
C GLY A 429 0.14 -11.07 -2.59
N MET A 430 -0.79 -10.11 -2.61
CA MET A 430 -1.53 -9.71 -3.83
C MET A 430 -0.62 -9.27 -4.98
N LYS A 431 0.60 -8.78 -4.69
CA LYS A 431 1.62 -8.40 -5.69
C LYS A 431 2.03 -9.54 -6.63
N HIS A 432 1.78 -10.80 -6.24
CA HIS A 432 2.05 -11.98 -7.05
C HIS A 432 0.97 -12.25 -8.11
N PHE A 433 -0.16 -11.54 -8.05
CA PHE A 433 -1.30 -11.66 -8.96
C PHE A 433 -1.40 -10.40 -9.83
N ARG A 434 -0.50 -10.26 -10.80
CA ARG A 434 -0.46 -9.08 -11.67
C ARG A 434 -1.80 -8.86 -12.43
N PRO A 435 -2.26 -7.62 -12.59
CA PRO A 435 -1.59 -6.35 -12.23
C PRO A 435 -2.03 -5.79 -10.87
N LEU A 436 -2.46 -6.63 -9.92
CA LEU A 436 -2.94 -6.14 -8.62
C LEU A 436 -1.85 -5.39 -7.86
N GLU A 437 -2.17 -4.17 -7.46
CA GLU A 437 -1.37 -3.36 -6.56
C GLU A 437 -2.26 -2.86 -5.41
N VAL A 438 -1.83 -3.15 -4.18
CA VAL A 438 -2.40 -2.56 -2.98
C VAL A 438 -1.56 -1.34 -2.63
N PHE A 439 -2.21 -0.20 -2.47
CA PHE A 439 -1.58 1.09 -2.27
C PHE A 439 -1.51 1.46 -0.78
N ASP A 440 -0.58 2.36 -0.46
CA ASP A 440 -0.53 2.97 0.86
C ASP A 440 -1.60 4.07 0.95
N GLN A 441 -1.99 4.41 2.18
CA GLN A 441 -3.11 5.33 2.43
C GLN A 441 -2.84 6.72 1.87
N GLU A 442 -1.61 7.20 2.03
CA GLU A 442 -1.16 8.52 1.61
C GLU A 442 -1.18 8.62 0.08
N THR A 443 -0.74 7.57 -0.63
CA THR A 443 -0.84 7.51 -2.10
C THR A 443 -2.29 7.59 -2.54
N SER A 444 -3.14 6.75 -1.95
CA SER A 444 -4.54 6.65 -2.34
C SER A 444 -5.27 7.96 -2.07
N SER A 445 -5.08 8.57 -0.91
CA SER A 445 -5.66 9.88 -0.57
C SER A 445 -5.22 10.99 -1.53
N ALA A 446 -3.91 11.07 -1.85
CA ALA A 446 -3.39 12.07 -2.78
C ALA A 446 -3.93 11.88 -4.22
N VAL A 447 -4.05 10.63 -4.69
CA VAL A 447 -4.63 10.33 -6.01
C VAL A 447 -6.11 10.68 -6.05
N MET A 448 -6.88 10.28 -5.04
CA MET A 448 -8.31 10.59 -4.98
C MET A 448 -8.57 12.10 -4.85
N ALA A 449 -7.69 12.84 -4.16
CA ALA A 449 -7.76 14.29 -4.10
C ALA A 449 -7.49 14.94 -5.47
N GLY A 450 -6.50 14.44 -6.22
CA GLY A 450 -6.24 14.87 -7.59
C GLY A 450 -7.44 14.64 -8.51
N LEU A 451 -8.07 13.47 -8.43
CA LEU A 451 -9.29 13.17 -9.20
C LEU A 451 -10.47 14.06 -8.80
N LEU A 452 -10.61 14.40 -7.51
CA LEU A 452 -11.60 15.39 -7.06
C LEU A 452 -11.35 16.77 -7.70
N VAL A 453 -10.09 17.20 -7.82
CA VAL A 453 -9.74 18.45 -8.51
C VAL A 453 -10.11 18.38 -9.99
N TRP A 454 -9.75 17.29 -10.68
CA TRP A 454 -10.15 17.04 -12.07
C TRP A 454 -11.67 17.15 -12.24
N ASP A 455 -12.44 16.49 -11.39
CA ASP A 455 -13.90 16.45 -11.47
C ASP A 455 -14.58 17.80 -11.23
N LEU A 456 -13.95 18.67 -10.44
CA LEU A 456 -14.47 20.01 -10.15
C LEU A 456 -14.05 21.06 -11.19
N LYS A 457 -12.91 20.87 -11.86
CA LYS A 457 -12.30 21.88 -12.75
C LYS A 457 -12.50 21.57 -14.23
N CYS A 458 -12.50 20.29 -14.62
CA CYS A 458 -12.63 19.90 -16.01
C CYS A 458 -14.10 19.85 -16.45
N THR A 459 -14.45 20.59 -17.49
CA THR A 459 -15.81 20.60 -18.05
C THR A 459 -16.19 19.30 -18.74
N ASN A 460 -15.19 18.51 -19.18
CA ASN A 460 -15.39 17.24 -19.86
C ASN A 460 -15.30 16.04 -18.91
N SER A 461 -15.16 16.25 -17.60
CA SER A 461 -15.19 15.15 -16.64
C SER A 461 -16.57 14.45 -16.65
N ALA A 462 -16.58 13.13 -16.46
CA ALA A 462 -17.80 12.38 -16.22
C ALA A 462 -18.58 12.89 -14.99
N ALA A 463 -17.91 13.51 -14.03
CA ALA A 463 -18.52 14.16 -12.87
C ALA A 463 -19.35 15.39 -13.23
N ASN A 464 -19.05 16.05 -14.35
CA ASN A 464 -19.82 17.20 -14.83
C ASN A 464 -21.13 16.69 -15.44
N PRO A 465 -22.30 17.18 -15.01
CA PRO A 465 -23.60 16.72 -15.49
C PRO A 465 -23.82 16.98 -16.98
N ASN A 466 -23.14 17.97 -17.56
CA ASN A 466 -23.25 18.32 -18.99
C ASN A 466 -22.45 17.37 -19.90
N THR A 467 -21.56 16.55 -19.34
CA THR A 467 -20.87 15.52 -20.11
C THR A 467 -21.84 14.38 -20.38
N GLU A 468 -22.04 13.99 -21.64
CA GLU A 468 -22.92 12.87 -21.96
C GLU A 468 -22.28 11.53 -21.54
N LEU A 469 -23.07 10.66 -20.92
CA LEU A 469 -22.66 9.31 -20.53
C LEU A 469 -23.62 8.33 -21.19
N GLY A 470 -23.11 7.27 -21.82
CA GLY A 470 -23.98 6.24 -22.41
C GLY A 470 -24.92 5.57 -21.39
N ASN A 471 -24.50 5.48 -20.13
CA ASN A 471 -25.35 5.09 -19.02
C ASN A 471 -24.88 5.80 -17.73
N PRO A 472 -25.78 6.17 -16.78
CA PRO A 472 -25.38 6.80 -15.52
C PRO A 472 -24.34 6.03 -14.71
N LEU A 473 -24.27 4.70 -14.85
CA LEU A 473 -23.25 3.88 -14.20
C LEU A 473 -21.83 4.12 -14.73
N CYS A 474 -21.66 4.71 -15.92
CA CYS A 474 -20.35 5.05 -16.47
C CYS A 474 -19.64 6.14 -15.64
N LEU A 475 -20.37 6.86 -14.77
CA LEU A 475 -19.79 7.77 -13.78
C LEU A 475 -18.71 7.10 -12.91
N PHE A 476 -18.85 5.79 -12.65
CA PHE A 476 -17.91 5.02 -11.83
C PHE A 476 -16.85 4.28 -12.66
N THR A 477 -17.03 4.23 -13.98
CA THR A 477 -16.12 3.55 -14.90
C THR A 477 -14.97 4.46 -15.29
N GLU A 478 -15.31 5.71 -15.63
CA GLU A 478 -14.32 6.73 -15.93
C GLU A 478 -13.44 7.01 -14.70
N THR A 479 -12.19 7.40 -14.96
CA THR A 479 -11.23 7.79 -13.92
C THR A 479 -10.99 6.76 -12.80
N SER A 480 -11.37 5.49 -13.03
CA SER A 480 -11.28 4.41 -12.05
C SER A 480 -9.84 4.05 -11.67
N PHE A 481 -9.51 4.26 -10.38
CA PHE A 481 -8.24 3.85 -9.77
C PHE A 481 -8.38 2.47 -9.09
N HIS A 482 -8.77 1.45 -9.85
CA HIS A 482 -9.15 0.14 -9.30
C HIS A 482 -7.97 -0.76 -8.84
N GLY A 483 -6.72 -0.28 -8.86
CA GLY A 483 -5.54 -1.03 -8.39
C GLY A 483 -5.30 -2.37 -9.11
N GLY A 484 -5.66 -2.45 -10.39
CA GLY A 484 -5.57 -3.67 -11.21
C GLY A 484 -6.68 -4.70 -11.02
N ALA A 485 -7.63 -4.46 -10.10
CA ALA A 485 -8.70 -5.41 -9.77
C ALA A 485 -9.50 -5.86 -11.00
N TRP A 486 -9.79 -4.94 -11.92
CA TRP A 486 -10.58 -5.23 -13.12
C TRP A 486 -9.81 -6.00 -14.17
N ARG A 487 -8.49 -5.84 -14.23
CA ARG A 487 -7.60 -6.41 -15.26
C ARG A 487 -6.88 -7.67 -14.80
N CYS A 488 -6.99 -8.04 -13.54
CA CYS A 488 -6.47 -9.31 -13.03
C CYS A 488 -7.15 -10.49 -13.73
N GLY A 489 -6.37 -11.56 -14.00
CA GLY A 489 -6.91 -12.79 -14.59
C GLY A 489 -7.81 -13.59 -13.65
N HIS A 490 -7.72 -13.33 -12.36
CA HIS A 490 -8.51 -14.01 -11.32
C HIS A 490 -9.48 -13.04 -10.65
N LYS A 491 -10.68 -13.54 -10.33
CA LYS A 491 -11.71 -12.77 -9.66
C LYS A 491 -11.17 -12.26 -8.33
N TYR A 492 -11.24 -10.94 -8.12
CA TYR A 492 -10.64 -10.26 -6.98
C TYR A 492 -11.00 -10.91 -5.62
N SER A 493 -12.26 -11.29 -5.45
CA SER A 493 -12.77 -11.94 -4.23
C SER A 493 -12.15 -13.31 -3.92
N THR A 494 -11.53 -13.96 -4.91
CA THR A 494 -10.94 -15.30 -4.78
C THR A 494 -9.43 -15.28 -4.58
N VAL A 495 -8.80 -14.12 -4.78
CA VAL A 495 -7.34 -13.97 -4.68
C VAL A 495 -6.87 -13.98 -3.23
N GLY A 496 -7.70 -13.54 -2.27
CA GLY A 496 -7.31 -13.34 -0.88
C GLY A 496 -6.58 -14.52 -0.24
N THR A 497 -7.18 -15.72 -0.25
CA THR A 497 -6.58 -16.93 0.34
C THR A 497 -5.26 -17.31 -0.32
N SER A 498 -5.22 -17.26 -1.65
CA SER A 498 -4.00 -17.57 -2.41
C SER A 498 -2.89 -16.54 -2.18
N ALA A 499 -3.27 -15.26 -2.00
CA ALA A 499 -2.33 -14.21 -1.66
C ALA A 499 -1.75 -14.41 -0.25
N VAL A 500 -2.54 -14.83 0.74
CA VAL A 500 -2.01 -15.19 2.07
C VAL A 500 -0.98 -16.31 1.95
N LEU A 501 -1.29 -17.38 1.22
CA LEU A 501 -0.35 -18.49 1.04
C LEU A 501 0.94 -18.02 0.36
N MET A 502 0.83 -17.22 -0.70
CA MET A 502 2.00 -16.66 -1.37
C MET A 502 2.82 -15.76 -0.47
N TYR A 503 2.19 -14.96 0.39
CA TYR A 503 2.89 -14.16 1.39
C TYR A 503 3.67 -15.05 2.38
N ILE A 504 3.05 -16.12 2.87
CA ILE A 504 3.73 -17.07 3.76
C ILE A 504 4.94 -17.69 3.04
N LEU A 505 4.74 -18.20 1.82
CA LEU A 505 5.81 -18.86 1.07
C LEU A 505 6.96 -17.92 0.71
N THR A 506 6.67 -16.69 0.32
CA THR A 506 7.68 -15.77 -0.26
C THR A 506 8.26 -14.77 0.73
N GLU A 507 7.53 -14.39 1.77
CA GLU A 507 8.01 -13.43 2.77
C GLU A 507 8.37 -14.17 4.06
N VAL A 508 7.45 -14.95 4.63
CA VAL A 508 7.67 -15.57 5.94
C VAL A 508 8.72 -16.68 5.87
N LEU A 509 8.54 -17.66 4.99
CA LEU A 509 9.45 -18.80 4.89
C LEU A 509 10.81 -18.40 4.36
N VAL A 510 10.87 -17.53 3.34
CA VAL A 510 12.15 -17.03 2.81
C VAL A 510 12.87 -16.21 3.87
N THR A 511 12.20 -15.32 4.60
CA THR A 511 12.83 -14.55 5.68
C THR A 511 13.35 -15.47 6.80
N ALA A 512 12.56 -16.46 7.22
CA ALA A 512 12.97 -17.42 8.23
C ALA A 512 14.19 -18.24 7.77
N TYR A 513 14.17 -18.74 6.54
CA TYR A 513 15.29 -19.46 5.93
C TYR A 513 16.55 -18.59 5.85
N LEU A 514 16.44 -17.37 5.31
CA LEU A 514 17.57 -16.45 5.22
C LEU A 514 18.09 -16.07 6.61
N PHE A 515 17.22 -15.90 7.60
CA PHE A 515 17.64 -15.63 8.97
C PHE A 515 18.45 -16.81 9.55
N LEU A 516 17.95 -18.04 9.42
CA LEU A 516 18.66 -19.24 9.84
C LEU A 516 20.00 -19.42 9.12
N TYR A 517 20.03 -19.15 7.81
CA TYR A 517 21.26 -19.14 7.02
C TYR A 517 22.28 -18.13 7.56
N ASN A 518 21.84 -16.88 7.82
CA ASN A 518 22.71 -15.85 8.39
C ASN A 518 23.20 -16.23 9.79
N MET A 519 22.37 -16.86 10.63
CA MET A 519 22.80 -17.34 11.94
C MET A 519 23.82 -18.48 11.85
N LEU A 520 23.59 -19.45 10.95
CA LEU A 520 24.52 -20.54 10.71
C LEU A 520 25.88 -20.00 10.26
N GLN A 521 25.89 -19.07 9.29
CA GLN A 521 27.12 -18.42 8.84
C GLN A 521 27.76 -17.56 9.94
N PHE A 522 26.98 -16.81 10.73
CA PHE A 522 27.50 -16.03 11.87
C PHE A 522 28.24 -16.91 12.87
N PHE A 523 27.61 -17.99 13.34
CA PHE A 523 28.24 -18.91 14.28
C PHE A 523 29.42 -19.66 13.65
N GLY A 524 29.33 -20.00 12.37
CA GLY A 524 30.40 -20.63 11.62
C GLY A 524 31.66 -19.78 11.51
N TRP A 525 31.52 -18.54 11.05
CA TRP A 525 32.63 -17.59 11.01
C TRP A 525 33.10 -17.16 12.40
N GLY A 526 32.21 -17.15 13.39
CA GLY A 526 32.54 -17.01 14.80
C GLY A 526 33.45 -18.14 15.30
N TYR A 527 33.17 -19.38 14.92
CA TYR A 527 33.99 -20.54 15.26
C TYR A 527 35.35 -20.51 14.55
N VAL A 528 35.40 -20.15 13.27
CA VAL A 528 36.65 -19.92 12.52
C VAL A 528 37.51 -18.85 13.20
N ALA A 529 36.92 -17.72 13.58
CA ALA A 529 37.61 -16.64 14.28
C ALA A 529 38.07 -17.07 15.70
N TYR A 530 37.27 -17.88 16.39
CA TYR A 530 37.63 -18.43 17.70
C TYR A 530 38.84 -19.36 17.61
N ILE A 531 38.93 -20.23 16.60
CA ILE A 531 40.10 -21.08 16.37
C ILE A 531 41.33 -20.21 16.09
N ALA A 532 41.21 -19.19 15.24
CA ALA A 532 42.32 -18.28 14.96
C ALA A 532 42.81 -17.57 16.23
N LEU A 533 41.88 -17.10 17.06
CA LEU A 533 42.19 -16.42 18.32
C LEU A 533 42.79 -17.37 19.37
N SER A 534 42.31 -18.61 19.46
CA SER A 534 42.84 -19.59 20.42
C SER A 534 44.28 -19.97 20.08
N LEU A 535 44.61 -20.12 18.80
CA LEU A 535 45.98 -20.31 18.33
C LEU A 535 46.87 -19.10 18.64
N CYS A 536 46.38 -17.88 18.41
CA CYS A 536 47.10 -16.66 18.77
C CYS A 536 47.38 -16.59 20.27
N LYS A 537 46.39 -16.94 21.09
CA LYS A 537 46.56 -17.00 22.55
C LYS A 537 47.57 -18.07 22.97
N ALA A 538 47.54 -19.24 22.35
CA ALA A 538 48.50 -20.31 22.63
C ALA A 538 49.94 -19.90 22.27
N ALA A 539 50.11 -19.07 21.25
CA ALA A 539 51.38 -18.47 20.87
C ALA A 539 51.73 -17.19 21.67
N ASN A 540 51.00 -16.85 22.74
CA ASN A 540 51.15 -15.59 23.50
C ASN A 540 51.11 -14.31 22.64
N PHE A 541 50.41 -14.35 21.51
CA PHE A 541 50.36 -13.28 20.50
C PHE A 541 51.73 -12.89 19.93
N ASP A 542 52.74 -13.75 20.06
CA ASP A 542 54.05 -13.53 19.48
C ASP A 542 54.03 -13.81 17.97
N LEU A 543 54.42 -12.81 17.18
CA LEU A 543 54.38 -12.88 15.72
C LEU A 543 55.39 -13.90 15.16
N GLY A 544 56.54 -14.10 15.81
CA GLY A 544 57.53 -15.09 15.40
C GLY A 544 57.05 -16.53 15.65
N ALA A 545 56.45 -16.76 16.82
CA ALA A 545 55.81 -18.03 17.17
C ALA A 545 54.63 -18.35 16.25
N LEU A 546 53.80 -17.37 15.89
CA LEU A 546 52.73 -17.56 14.92
C LEU A 546 53.25 -17.81 13.51
N ALA A 547 54.36 -17.18 13.12
CA ALA A 547 54.96 -17.41 11.81
C ALA A 547 55.58 -18.80 11.65
N SER A 548 55.86 -19.48 12.76
CA SER A 548 56.40 -20.84 12.81
C SER A 548 55.34 -21.92 13.01
N GLN A 549 54.08 -21.56 13.26
CA GLN A 549 52.96 -22.48 13.47
C GLN A 549 51.93 -22.35 12.34
N SER A 550 51.45 -23.48 11.79
CA SER A 550 50.38 -23.45 10.80
C SER A 550 49.01 -23.49 11.48
N PRO A 551 48.09 -22.54 11.18
CA PRO A 551 46.71 -22.62 11.65
C PRO A 551 45.86 -23.62 10.86
N TRP A 552 46.37 -24.12 9.73
CA TRP A 552 45.58 -24.82 8.73
C TRP A 552 44.95 -26.10 9.26
N GLY A 553 45.72 -26.93 9.99
CA GLY A 553 45.22 -28.21 10.52
C GLY A 553 43.98 -28.07 11.41
N ALA A 554 43.86 -26.96 12.14
CA ALA A 554 42.71 -26.70 13.00
C ALA A 554 41.55 -26.00 12.26
N VAL A 555 41.86 -25.14 11.27
CA VAL A 555 40.86 -24.25 10.64
C VAL A 555 40.36 -24.73 9.28
N ALA A 556 41.06 -25.63 8.60
CA ALA A 556 40.80 -25.99 7.20
C ALA A 556 39.37 -26.47 6.97
N LEU A 557 38.89 -27.40 7.80
CA LEU A 557 37.55 -27.97 7.68
C LEU A 557 36.45 -26.90 7.88
N PRO A 558 36.41 -26.15 9.00
CA PRO A 558 35.38 -25.12 9.18
C PRO A 558 35.52 -23.97 8.18
N LEU A 559 36.73 -23.52 7.85
CA LEU A 559 36.94 -22.46 6.86
C LEU A 559 36.39 -22.86 5.48
N ARG A 560 36.75 -24.05 5.00
CA ARG A 560 36.29 -24.58 3.72
C ARG A 560 34.76 -24.72 3.68
N PHE A 561 34.18 -25.35 4.70
CA PHE A 561 32.73 -25.57 4.75
C PHE A 561 31.93 -24.27 4.68
N PHE A 562 32.25 -23.26 5.50
CA PHE A 562 31.50 -22.00 5.51
C PHE A 562 31.81 -21.11 4.31
N GLN A 563 32.99 -21.25 3.71
CA GLN A 563 33.35 -20.60 2.45
C GLN A 563 32.54 -21.18 1.28
N ASP A 564 32.43 -22.50 1.19
CA ASP A 564 31.65 -23.17 0.13
C ASP A 564 30.16 -22.95 0.31
N LEU A 565 29.68 -22.90 1.56
CA LEU A 565 28.28 -22.57 1.87
C LEU A 565 27.89 -21.16 1.38
N ALA A 566 28.85 -20.26 1.13
CA ALA A 566 28.59 -18.95 0.52
C ALA A 566 28.11 -19.04 -0.94
N PHE A 567 28.27 -20.18 -1.64
CA PHE A 567 27.63 -20.39 -2.95
C PHE A 567 26.10 -20.30 -2.86
N MET A 568 25.51 -20.61 -1.71
CA MET A 568 24.08 -20.42 -1.50
C MET A 568 23.66 -18.96 -1.65
N GLU A 569 24.54 -17.98 -1.40
CA GLU A 569 24.23 -16.56 -1.62
C GLU A 569 24.00 -16.26 -3.11
N VAL A 570 24.73 -16.95 -3.99
CA VAL A 570 24.53 -16.87 -5.45
C VAL A 570 23.15 -17.44 -5.80
N VAL A 571 22.78 -18.57 -5.21
CA VAL A 571 21.45 -19.19 -5.38
C VAL A 571 20.35 -18.25 -4.86
N HIS A 572 20.51 -17.63 -3.70
CA HIS A 572 19.54 -16.67 -3.15
C HIS A 572 19.32 -15.48 -4.09
N SER A 573 20.39 -14.95 -4.69
CA SER A 573 20.29 -13.87 -5.69
C SER A 573 19.65 -14.33 -7.00
N LEU A 574 19.97 -15.54 -7.49
CA LEU A 574 19.35 -16.12 -8.69
C LEU A 574 17.83 -16.32 -8.50
N LEU A 575 17.42 -16.79 -7.33
CA LEU A 575 16.01 -16.97 -6.96
C LEU A 575 15.31 -15.67 -6.54
N ARG A 576 16.01 -14.52 -6.60
CA ARG A 576 15.51 -13.19 -6.18
C ARG A 576 15.02 -13.14 -4.73
N MET A 577 15.58 -13.98 -3.86
CA MET A 577 15.38 -13.89 -2.41
C MET A 577 16.13 -12.70 -1.82
N THR A 578 17.20 -12.25 -2.48
CA THR A 578 17.96 -11.04 -2.14
C THR A 578 17.99 -10.06 -3.32
N SER A 579 18.23 -8.78 -3.03
CA SER A 579 18.26 -7.72 -4.04
C SER A 579 19.58 -7.60 -4.82
N SER A 580 20.60 -8.37 -4.44
CA SER A 580 21.93 -8.36 -5.07
C SER A 580 21.90 -8.99 -6.47
N HIS A 581 22.72 -8.47 -7.38
CA HIS A 581 22.90 -9.08 -8.71
C HIS A 581 23.76 -10.34 -8.60
N TRP A 582 23.26 -11.48 -9.08
CA TRP A 582 23.89 -12.80 -8.90
C TRP A 582 25.34 -12.86 -9.38
N MET A 583 25.67 -12.18 -10.49
CA MET A 583 27.02 -12.19 -11.06
C MET A 583 28.02 -11.46 -10.15
N THR A 584 27.58 -10.39 -9.47
CA THR A 584 28.41 -9.67 -8.50
C THR A 584 28.70 -10.56 -7.29
N VAL A 585 27.70 -11.28 -6.80
CA VAL A 585 27.85 -12.22 -5.68
C VAL A 585 28.75 -13.39 -6.07
N LEU A 586 28.59 -13.93 -7.28
CA LEU A 586 29.41 -15.03 -7.79
C LEU A 586 30.90 -14.68 -7.81
N ILE A 587 31.28 -13.51 -8.35
CA ILE A 587 32.69 -13.08 -8.41
C ILE A 587 33.27 -12.93 -6.98
N GLN A 588 32.48 -12.37 -6.06
CA GLN A 588 32.87 -12.21 -4.65
C GLN A 588 33.08 -13.55 -3.93
N VAL A 589 32.24 -14.56 -4.21
CA VAL A 589 32.35 -15.89 -3.59
C VAL A 589 33.44 -16.72 -4.25
N LEU A 590 33.49 -16.73 -5.59
CA LEU A 590 34.39 -17.58 -6.36
C LEU A 590 35.87 -17.27 -6.10
N SER A 591 36.25 -16.00 -6.02
CA SER A 591 37.64 -15.60 -5.73
C SER A 591 38.16 -16.20 -4.42
N ARG A 592 37.33 -16.18 -3.37
CA ARG A 592 37.68 -16.72 -2.05
C ARG A 592 37.66 -18.24 -2.01
N VAL A 593 36.70 -18.89 -2.68
CA VAL A 593 36.65 -20.35 -2.81
C VAL A 593 37.89 -20.85 -3.53
N LEU A 594 38.25 -20.25 -4.67
CA LEU A 594 39.44 -20.64 -5.44
C LEU A 594 40.72 -20.50 -4.61
N LEU A 595 40.82 -19.46 -3.78
CA LEU A 595 41.95 -19.31 -2.87
C LEU A 595 42.00 -20.42 -1.82
N VAL A 596 40.88 -20.73 -1.17
CA VAL A 596 40.81 -21.78 -0.15
C VAL A 596 41.14 -23.15 -0.77
N GLU A 597 40.55 -23.49 -1.91
CA GLU A 597 40.86 -24.74 -2.63
C GLU A 597 42.32 -24.78 -3.11
N GLY A 598 42.87 -23.64 -3.55
CA GLY A 598 44.28 -23.54 -3.90
C GLY A 598 45.22 -23.87 -2.72
N ILE A 599 44.87 -23.43 -1.51
CA ILE A 599 45.62 -23.76 -0.28
C ILE A 599 45.40 -25.24 0.10
N VAL A 600 44.20 -25.79 -0.06
CA VAL A 600 43.93 -27.23 0.15
C VAL A 600 44.82 -28.09 -0.74
N MET A 601 44.94 -27.73 -2.02
CA MET A 601 45.70 -28.49 -3.02
C MET A 601 47.23 -28.33 -2.91
N THR A 602 47.70 -27.43 -2.05
CA THR A 602 49.13 -27.07 -1.95
C THR A 602 49.60 -27.16 -0.50
N PRO A 603 50.06 -28.34 -0.02
CA PRO A 603 50.46 -28.56 1.38
C PRO A 603 51.46 -27.52 1.91
N GLU A 604 52.43 -27.10 1.10
CA GLU A 604 53.43 -26.10 1.46
C GLU A 604 52.82 -24.71 1.68
N ALA A 605 51.72 -24.39 0.99
CA ALA A 605 51.00 -23.13 1.17
C ALA A 605 50.21 -23.08 2.49
N GLN A 606 49.93 -24.23 3.10
CA GLN A 606 49.20 -24.35 4.37
C GLN A 606 50.04 -23.87 5.56
N ALA A 607 51.36 -23.83 5.43
CA ALA A 607 52.28 -23.29 6.44
C ALA A 607 52.42 -21.75 6.40
N ASN A 608 51.70 -21.07 5.50
CA ASN A 608 51.90 -19.64 5.27
C ASN A 608 51.31 -18.78 6.41
N PRO A 609 52.12 -17.89 7.04
CA PRO A 609 51.64 -17.00 8.11
C PRO A 609 50.54 -16.02 7.67
N PHE A 610 50.45 -15.68 6.38
CA PHE A 610 49.41 -14.79 5.87
C PHE A 610 47.99 -15.33 6.08
N ILE A 611 47.84 -16.64 6.34
CA ILE A 611 46.56 -17.27 6.68
C ILE A 611 45.95 -16.64 7.95
N TYR A 612 46.74 -16.30 8.98
CA TYR A 612 46.20 -15.65 10.18
C TYR A 612 45.54 -14.29 9.86
N GLY A 613 46.20 -13.47 9.04
CA GLY A 613 45.64 -12.18 8.61
C GLY A 613 44.35 -12.35 7.79
N LEU A 614 44.28 -13.39 6.96
CA LEU A 614 43.08 -13.77 6.21
C LEU A 614 41.94 -14.18 7.16
N LEU A 615 42.22 -15.03 8.16
CA LEU A 615 41.23 -15.48 9.15
C LEU A 615 40.66 -14.32 9.97
N PHE A 616 41.48 -13.35 10.39
CA PHE A 616 41.01 -12.16 11.10
C PHE A 616 40.22 -11.21 10.21
N ALA A 617 40.75 -10.90 9.02
CA ALA A 617 40.11 -9.99 8.09
C ALA A 617 38.75 -10.52 7.63
N TRP A 618 38.70 -11.78 7.18
CA TRP A 618 37.47 -12.42 6.75
C TRP A 618 36.55 -12.70 7.94
N GLY A 619 37.05 -13.31 9.01
CA GLY A 619 36.24 -13.68 10.18
C GLY A 619 35.49 -12.50 10.77
N ILE A 620 36.19 -11.40 11.10
CA ILE A 620 35.54 -10.21 11.67
C ILE A 620 34.57 -9.59 10.67
N THR A 621 34.94 -9.50 9.39
CA THR A 621 34.07 -8.93 8.34
C THR A 621 32.79 -9.73 8.18
N GLU A 622 32.88 -11.06 8.16
CA GLU A 622 31.77 -11.98 7.97
C GLU A 622 30.84 -12.02 9.19
N ILE A 623 31.39 -12.10 10.41
CA ILE A 623 30.62 -12.03 11.66
C ILE A 623 29.75 -10.76 11.67
N VAL A 624 30.33 -9.61 11.35
CA VAL A 624 29.61 -8.33 11.28
C VAL A 624 28.58 -8.32 10.15
N ARG A 625 28.93 -8.87 8.98
CA ARG A 625 28.06 -8.92 7.79
C ARG A 625 26.81 -9.76 8.04
N TYR A 626 26.95 -10.99 8.52
CA TYR A 626 25.83 -11.89 8.79
C TYR A 626 24.99 -11.43 9.98
N SER A 627 25.61 -10.84 11.01
CA SER A 627 24.88 -10.17 12.09
C SER A 627 24.00 -9.04 11.55
N PHE A 628 24.58 -8.18 10.69
CA PHE A 628 23.88 -7.04 10.11
C PHE A 628 22.70 -7.49 9.25
N TYR A 629 22.90 -8.49 8.37
CA TYR A 629 21.83 -9.00 7.53
C TYR A 629 20.75 -9.75 8.33
N GLY A 630 21.14 -10.61 9.29
CA GLY A 630 20.20 -11.32 10.15
C GLY A 630 19.29 -10.38 10.96
N LEU A 631 19.86 -9.35 11.58
CA LEU A 631 19.05 -8.37 12.34
C LEU A 631 18.21 -7.47 11.43
N LYS A 632 18.71 -7.13 10.24
CA LYS A 632 17.96 -6.37 9.25
C LYS A 632 16.72 -7.12 8.76
N LEU A 633 16.80 -8.45 8.60
CA LEU A 633 15.64 -9.30 8.27
C LEU A 633 14.55 -9.26 9.35
N LEU A 634 14.94 -9.08 10.62
CA LEU A 634 14.01 -8.90 11.74
C LEU A 634 13.50 -7.45 11.88
N GLY A 635 13.83 -6.56 10.94
CA GLY A 635 13.48 -5.15 11.00
C GLY A 635 14.21 -4.36 12.10
N ARG A 636 15.32 -4.89 12.62
CA ARG A 636 16.12 -4.24 13.67
C ARG A 636 17.42 -3.67 13.08
N GLU A 637 17.50 -2.34 13.02
CA GLU A 637 18.72 -1.64 12.63
C GLU A 637 19.46 -1.15 13.88
N ILE A 638 20.59 -1.79 14.21
CA ILE A 638 21.45 -1.37 15.33
C ILE A 638 22.47 -0.36 14.80
N PRO A 639 22.53 0.89 15.34
CA PRO A 639 23.45 1.91 14.85
C PRO A 639 24.92 1.50 14.90
N LEU A 640 25.36 0.86 15.99
CA LEU A 640 26.74 0.37 16.14
C LEU A 640 27.09 -0.66 15.06
N LEU A 641 26.22 -1.64 14.83
CA LEU A 641 26.44 -2.68 13.84
C LEU A 641 26.44 -2.13 12.41
N THR A 642 25.58 -1.14 12.14
CA THR A 642 25.58 -0.41 10.87
C THR A 642 26.90 0.33 10.68
N TRP A 643 27.38 1.03 11.72
CA TRP A 643 28.67 1.72 11.67
C TRP A 643 29.83 0.77 11.40
N LEU A 644 29.88 -0.38 12.11
CA LEU A 644 30.90 -1.41 11.92
C LEU A 644 30.89 -1.94 10.47
N ARG A 645 29.71 -2.28 9.95
CA ARG A 645 29.54 -2.80 8.57
C ARG A 645 30.11 -1.86 7.51
N TYR A 646 29.98 -0.55 7.70
CA TYR A 646 30.44 0.45 6.74
C TYR A 646 31.76 1.14 7.11
N SER A 647 32.46 0.72 8.17
CA SER A 647 33.73 1.33 8.59
C SER A 647 34.88 0.35 8.73
N LEU A 648 34.64 -0.92 9.06
CA LEU A 648 35.70 -1.90 9.27
C LEU A 648 36.55 -2.15 8.01
N PHE A 649 36.01 -1.93 6.82
CA PHE A 649 36.76 -2.08 5.56
C PHE A 649 37.99 -1.15 5.49
N LEU A 650 38.02 -0.04 6.25
CA LEU A 650 39.18 0.87 6.27
C LEU A 650 40.46 0.16 6.74
N VAL A 651 40.32 -0.84 7.61
CA VAL A 651 41.45 -1.59 8.18
C VAL A 651 41.45 -3.03 7.65
N LEU A 652 40.30 -3.71 7.69
CA LEU A 652 40.23 -5.13 7.36
C LEU A 652 40.37 -5.41 5.87
N TYR A 653 40.02 -4.47 4.99
CA TYR A 653 40.13 -4.70 3.55
C TYR A 653 41.58 -4.64 3.05
N PRO A 654 42.42 -3.63 3.41
CA PRO A 654 43.86 -3.69 3.15
C PRO A 654 44.53 -4.92 3.74
N LEU A 655 44.20 -5.30 4.98
CA LEU A 655 44.72 -6.50 5.63
C LEU A 655 44.34 -7.77 4.86
N GLY A 656 43.07 -7.90 4.48
CA GLY A 656 42.57 -9.03 3.70
C GLY A 656 43.27 -9.16 2.35
N VAL A 657 43.41 -8.06 1.61
CA VAL A 657 44.11 -8.06 0.31
C VAL A 657 45.58 -8.43 0.47
N ALA A 658 46.29 -7.86 1.45
CA ALA A 658 47.68 -8.21 1.69
C ALA A 658 47.85 -9.71 2.00
N SER A 659 46.97 -10.26 2.84
CA SER A 659 46.94 -11.69 3.16
C SER A 659 46.58 -12.58 1.98
N GLU A 660 45.59 -12.20 1.17
CA GLU A 660 45.20 -12.93 -0.04
C GLU A 660 46.35 -13.00 -1.05
N LEU A 661 47.02 -11.88 -1.30
CA LEU A 661 48.19 -11.83 -2.20
C LEU A 661 49.33 -12.72 -1.67
N GLY A 662 49.61 -12.67 -0.36
CA GLY A 662 50.60 -13.52 0.29
C GLY A 662 50.28 -15.02 0.17
N CYS A 663 49.01 -15.40 0.35
CA CYS A 663 48.55 -16.77 0.17
C CYS A 663 48.63 -17.21 -1.30
N VAL A 664 48.14 -16.40 -2.24
CA VAL A 664 48.20 -16.72 -3.69
C VAL A 664 49.63 -16.91 -4.16
N ARG A 665 50.57 -16.04 -3.74
CA ARG A 665 51.99 -16.23 -4.06
C ARG A 665 52.48 -17.59 -3.59
N SER A 666 52.17 -17.99 -2.37
CA SER A 666 52.60 -19.29 -1.84
C SER A 666 51.97 -20.46 -2.61
N VAL A 667 50.67 -20.36 -2.97
CA VAL A 667 49.98 -21.37 -3.79
C VAL A 667 50.62 -21.47 -5.18
N VAL A 668 50.82 -20.34 -5.89
CA VAL A 668 51.41 -20.35 -7.23
C VAL A 668 52.84 -20.89 -7.21
N TYR A 669 53.66 -20.55 -6.22
CA TYR A 669 55.05 -21.01 -6.17
C TYR A 669 55.19 -22.49 -5.85
N ASN A 670 54.25 -23.06 -5.10
CA ASN A 670 54.30 -24.45 -4.63
C ASN A 670 53.30 -25.38 -5.34
N LEU A 671 52.58 -24.89 -6.36
CA LEU A 671 51.59 -25.69 -7.09
C LEU A 671 52.23 -26.98 -7.65
N PRO A 672 51.69 -28.19 -7.35
CA PRO A 672 52.24 -29.45 -7.87
C PRO A 672 52.23 -29.55 -9.41
N TYR A 673 51.46 -28.71 -10.09
CA TYR A 673 51.38 -28.62 -11.55
C TYR A 673 52.71 -28.22 -12.21
N TRP A 674 53.61 -27.52 -11.50
CA TRP A 674 54.91 -27.12 -12.04
C TRP A 674 55.87 -28.29 -12.31
N SER A 675 55.66 -29.42 -11.65
CA SER A 675 56.43 -30.66 -11.84
C SER A 675 55.78 -31.63 -12.84
N ASN A 676 54.69 -31.23 -13.50
CA ASN A 676 54.04 -32.04 -14.53
C ASN A 676 54.76 -31.89 -15.89
N ASP A 677 55.13 -33.01 -16.50
CA ASP A 677 55.87 -33.05 -17.78
C ASP A 677 55.19 -32.27 -18.92
N GLN A 678 53.85 -32.23 -18.98
CA GLN A 678 53.12 -31.47 -20.00
C GLN A 678 53.26 -29.95 -19.83
N VAL A 679 53.42 -29.49 -18.59
CA VAL A 679 53.51 -28.08 -18.22
C VAL A 679 54.95 -27.61 -18.35
N ALA A 680 55.87 -28.42 -17.84
CA ALA A 680 57.30 -28.23 -18.01
C ALA A 680 57.70 -28.22 -19.49
N SER A 681 57.00 -28.98 -20.34
CA SER A 681 57.24 -29.02 -21.79
C SER A 681 56.51 -27.95 -22.60
N SER A 682 55.63 -27.15 -21.97
CA SER A 682 54.90 -26.06 -22.62
C SER A 682 55.84 -24.98 -23.17
N ALA A 683 55.46 -24.38 -24.31
CA ALA A 683 56.24 -23.31 -24.94
C ALA A 683 56.51 -22.13 -23.98
N PHE A 684 55.53 -21.81 -23.14
CA PHE A 684 55.63 -20.76 -22.13
C PHE A 684 56.73 -21.03 -21.08
N VAL A 685 56.73 -22.23 -20.48
CA VAL A 685 57.71 -22.60 -19.46
C VAL A 685 59.10 -22.85 -20.05
N LYS A 686 59.18 -23.42 -21.26
CA LYS A 686 60.45 -23.60 -21.98
C LYS A 686 61.14 -22.28 -22.32
N THR A 687 60.37 -21.25 -22.67
CA THR A 687 60.92 -19.93 -23.06
C THR A 687 61.41 -19.13 -21.87
N LEU A 688 60.70 -19.18 -20.74
CA LEU A 688 61.00 -18.35 -19.56
C LEU A 688 61.85 -19.08 -18.51
N GLY A 689 61.78 -20.43 -18.46
CA GLY A 689 62.22 -21.22 -17.32
C GLY A 689 61.19 -21.22 -16.18
N VAL A 690 61.13 -22.30 -15.40
CA VAL A 690 60.11 -22.52 -14.36
C VAL A 690 60.04 -21.38 -13.33
N ALA A 691 61.18 -20.84 -12.91
CA ALA A 691 61.23 -19.75 -11.93
C ALA A 691 60.63 -18.44 -12.47
N ASN A 692 60.95 -18.06 -13.71
CA ASN A 692 60.39 -16.84 -14.33
C ASN A 692 58.94 -17.04 -14.77
N ALA A 693 58.53 -18.27 -15.12
CA ALA A 693 57.13 -18.60 -15.39
C ALA A 693 56.26 -18.46 -14.12
N LYS A 694 56.73 -18.95 -12.97
CA LYS A 694 56.08 -18.72 -11.66
C LYS A 694 55.95 -17.24 -11.32
N LEU A 695 57.02 -16.48 -11.56
CA LEU A 695 57.03 -15.04 -11.36
C LEU A 695 56.05 -14.33 -12.31
N ALA A 696 56.04 -14.70 -13.59
CA ALA A 696 55.15 -14.13 -14.60
C ALA A 696 53.66 -14.37 -14.29
N VAL A 697 53.29 -15.58 -13.86
CA VAL A 697 51.91 -15.91 -13.44
C VAL A 697 51.52 -15.11 -12.19
N THR A 698 52.43 -14.99 -11.21
CA THR A 698 52.18 -14.20 -9.99
C THR A 698 52.02 -12.71 -10.31
N VAL A 699 52.90 -12.16 -11.15
CA VAL A 699 52.84 -10.76 -11.60
C VAL A 699 51.58 -10.50 -12.41
N LEU A 700 51.18 -11.43 -13.28
CA LEU A 700 49.93 -11.34 -14.04
C LEU A 700 48.72 -11.31 -13.10
N TYR A 701 48.67 -12.20 -12.09
CA TYR A 701 47.60 -12.19 -11.09
C TYR A 701 47.54 -10.85 -10.34
N TYR A 702 48.69 -10.31 -9.92
CA TYR A 702 48.76 -9.01 -9.25
C TYR A 702 48.35 -7.87 -10.17
N PHE A 703 48.78 -7.90 -11.44
CA PHE A 703 48.42 -6.89 -12.43
C PHE A 703 46.93 -6.90 -12.73
N VAL A 704 46.28 -8.06 -12.71
CA VAL A 704 44.83 -8.13 -12.83
C VAL A 704 44.15 -7.67 -11.55
N TYR A 705 44.61 -8.08 -10.36
CA TYR A 705 43.87 -7.88 -9.10
C TYR A 705 44.09 -6.51 -8.44
N VAL A 706 45.35 -6.03 -8.37
CA VAL A 706 45.75 -4.82 -7.65
C VAL A 706 45.10 -3.55 -8.21
N PRO A 707 44.94 -3.34 -9.53
CA PRO A 707 44.28 -2.16 -10.07
C PRO A 707 42.78 -2.06 -9.70
N PHE A 708 42.10 -3.16 -9.41
CA PHE A 708 40.70 -3.12 -8.95
C PHE A 708 40.58 -2.68 -7.49
N PHE A 709 41.64 -2.78 -6.68
CA PHE A 709 41.58 -2.43 -5.27
C PHE A 709 41.22 -0.96 -5.01
N PRO A 710 41.88 0.05 -5.62
CA PRO A 710 41.48 1.46 -5.44
C PRO A 710 40.04 1.74 -5.89
N MET A 711 39.58 1.08 -6.96
CA MET A 711 38.22 1.23 -7.49
C MET A 711 37.17 0.70 -6.49
N LEU A 712 37.36 -0.51 -5.97
CA LEU A 712 36.46 -1.13 -5.00
C LEU A 712 36.51 -0.40 -3.65
N PHE A 713 37.69 0.04 -3.21
CA PHE A 713 37.85 0.82 -1.98
C PHE A 713 37.15 2.19 -2.09
N GLY A 714 37.29 2.87 -3.22
CA GLY A 714 36.59 4.13 -3.52
C GLY A 714 35.06 3.96 -3.50
N HIS A 715 34.56 2.85 -4.06
CA HIS A 715 33.14 2.52 -3.99
C HIS A 715 32.66 2.31 -2.53
N MET A 716 33.43 1.61 -1.70
CA MET A 716 33.11 1.43 -0.27
C MET A 716 33.11 2.76 0.51
N LEU A 717 34.04 3.68 0.20
CA LEU A 717 34.04 5.05 0.77
C LEU A 717 32.78 5.83 0.37
N ALA A 718 32.36 5.73 -0.89
CA ALA A 718 31.12 6.37 -1.36
C ALA A 718 29.88 5.79 -0.65
N GLN A 719 29.80 4.47 -0.49
CA GLN A 719 28.73 3.81 0.27
C GLN A 719 28.69 4.25 1.74
N ARG A 720 29.85 4.32 2.39
CA ARG A 720 29.97 4.83 3.76
C ARG A 720 29.44 6.25 3.88
N LYS A 721 29.86 7.17 2.99
CA LYS A 721 29.39 8.55 2.98
C LYS A 721 27.87 8.63 2.80
N LYS A 722 27.31 7.82 1.91
CA LYS A 722 25.87 7.76 1.64
C LYS A 722 25.05 7.32 2.85
N ILE A 723 25.55 6.35 3.63
CA ILE A 723 24.78 5.71 4.70
C ILE A 723 25.04 6.35 6.06
N LEU A 724 26.29 6.68 6.38
CA LEU A 724 26.68 7.27 7.67
C LEU A 724 26.76 8.80 7.64
N GLY A 725 27.00 9.41 6.48
CA GLY A 725 27.23 10.85 6.34
C GLY A 725 25.96 11.71 6.29
N GLY A 726 24.83 11.22 6.81
CA GLY A 726 23.51 11.82 6.60
C GLY A 726 23.44 13.33 6.85
N GLY A 727 23.24 14.11 5.79
CA GLY A 727 22.61 15.42 5.91
C GLY A 727 21.18 15.23 6.43
N ARG A 728 20.83 15.99 7.47
CA ARG A 728 19.48 16.11 8.06
C ARG A 728 18.38 16.00 6.99
N LYS A 729 17.71 14.85 6.90
CA LYS A 729 16.31 14.76 6.44
C LYS A 729 15.49 14.37 7.66
N GLY A 730 14.52 15.21 7.99
CA GLY A 730 13.77 15.18 9.24
C GLY A 730 13.22 13.79 9.56
N LYS A 731 13.65 13.24 10.69
CA LYS A 731 12.91 12.21 11.39
C LYS A 731 11.67 12.85 11.99
N ASN A 732 10.58 12.95 11.23
CA ASN A 732 9.26 12.83 11.84
C ASN A 732 9.02 11.33 12.06
N LYS A 733 9.49 10.82 13.19
CA LYS A 733 8.92 9.62 13.77
C LYS A 733 7.58 10.04 14.37
N SER A 734 6.49 9.85 13.64
CA SER A 734 5.14 9.91 14.21
C SER A 734 4.90 8.66 15.04
N VAL A 735 4.75 8.88 16.35
CA VAL A 735 3.85 8.08 17.20
C VAL A 735 2.42 8.24 16.69
#